data_AF-A0A7W7CHH6-F1
#
_entry.id   AF-A0A7W7CHH6-F1
#
_cell.length_a   1.000
_cell.length_b   1.000
_cell.length_c   1.000
_cell.angle_alpha   90.00
_cell.angle_beta   90.00
_cell.angle_gamma   90.00
#
_symmetry.space_group_name_H-M   'P 1'
#
loop_
_entity.id
_entity.type
_entity.pdbx_description
1 polymer ?
#
loop_
_entity_poly.entity_id
_entity_poly.type
_entity_poly.pdbx_seq_one_letter_code
_entity_poly.pdbx_strand_id
1 'polypeptide(L)'
;MSTPLSLLAEWTGPLRELLITGHAVDLDFLERHCLPRARSLGARVTVLTGHGAAQHEPGDVRFAGRAYQHGHAVGAGAFLPRLAVLLGEDRVWVAVGSGDPTLPGWQGGGLWLAVRGSLDDGPVALADLGTWLADLGQALTLPSWLADTLDEIAIAMVPASTREAGLRFLGNLDRPLLAQLPAGPTRVLGLAAPAADPAAVRALTEHLQPREVRTAPAGATLIEWQATNGRWTALAGGHLSESGLLRSVADGGDCVLAGLHPRAEPVLPEDATTVAPEGNGDPLPPKTVVAQDTKGPRLLGAFREDDTTVVEFLVPRGTHGVIVETLTDNGWLAAHRVPAAELYVDGPVRARIPAEEPGVALRVSALVDERRTASAGVHVIDLTACASRAEQVSSQGLAHWGLSDRPAAELLADPARLARFTDTLGKFTADQLPFRPDWAAFAGFTHSVLGAPLAERVLPGAVSVLPEPRPTAWSVGELAEQGHGGGLLIPEQDRDKVRGHTRRWLAAITADSPLPVRMLITCLYLDLIAAGVWGHDDDWRSGLGELAQALCPTETEQKALPDQAQARLSTLLAACLALLLQDADLQGGSAADRTARHAWERCYEWAAFGRPELVEPLLPDFRRFEGRTTTVTEVEQVLELAENSVDEPSAAVQEDLRERGFEIDRLDGAWVVTGECRRPLREAARMITDFAAVSKQGGTAVVVSNRRTMALLLWSGRSLAFTEGKPPTWRSYQLSGLSTPHSLIGGSEGVPSTKDIRKLLPLPDSVRELAERCGVDLPSLISRDLVGR
;
A
#
# COMPACT_ATOMS: atom_id res chain seq x y z
N MET A 1 14.05 -37.43 6.85
CA MET A 1 12.66 -37.39 6.34
C MET A 1 11.86 -36.58 7.34
N SER A 2 11.31 -35.43 6.94
CA SER A 2 10.48 -34.58 7.79
C SER A 2 9.17 -34.36 7.06
N THR A 3 8.03 -34.57 7.73
CA THR A 3 6.71 -34.29 7.13
C THR A 3 6.47 -32.78 7.09
N PRO A 4 5.53 -32.28 6.28
CA PRO A 4 5.16 -30.87 6.27
C PRO A 4 4.81 -30.31 7.65
N LEU A 5 4.10 -31.06 8.49
CA LEU A 5 3.78 -30.65 9.87
C LEU A 5 5.02 -30.56 10.75
N SER A 6 5.96 -31.50 10.62
CA SER A 6 7.22 -31.44 11.35
C SER A 6 8.05 -30.21 10.93
N LEU A 7 8.12 -29.92 9.63
CA LEU A 7 8.80 -28.72 9.13
C LEU A 7 8.16 -27.44 9.67
N LEU A 8 6.83 -27.35 9.69
CA LEU A 8 6.11 -26.21 10.23
C LEU A 8 6.28 -26.06 11.76
N ALA A 9 6.34 -27.18 12.48
CA ALA A 9 6.59 -27.18 13.92
C ALA A 9 8.02 -26.73 14.26
N GLU A 10 9.00 -27.15 13.45
CA GLU A 10 10.41 -26.77 13.57
C GLU A 10 10.70 -25.32 13.13
N TRP A 11 9.78 -24.68 12.40
CA TRP A 11 9.97 -23.32 11.89
C TRP A 11 10.04 -22.28 13.02
N THR A 12 11.04 -21.41 12.95
CA THR A 12 11.28 -20.31 13.90
C THR A 12 11.42 -18.98 13.15
N GLY A 13 10.71 -17.96 13.63
CA GLY A 13 10.66 -16.63 12.98
C GLY A 13 9.42 -16.45 12.10
N PRO A 14 9.29 -15.29 11.43
CA PRO A 14 8.15 -15.02 10.56
C PRO A 14 8.12 -16.00 9.39
N LEU A 15 6.91 -16.42 9.01
CA LEU A 15 6.66 -17.22 7.81
C LEU A 15 5.82 -16.35 6.88
N ARG A 16 6.27 -16.17 5.63
CA ARG A 16 5.57 -15.37 4.62
C ARG A 16 4.56 -16.20 3.85
N GLU A 17 4.97 -17.36 3.37
CA GLU A 17 4.13 -18.24 2.55
C GLU A 17 4.13 -19.67 3.07
N LEU A 18 2.97 -20.30 2.99
CA LEU A 18 2.81 -21.74 3.06
C LEU A 18 1.99 -22.21 1.87
N LEU A 19 2.66 -22.77 0.86
CA LEU A 19 2.01 -23.43 -0.27
C LEU A 19 1.84 -24.92 0.03
N ILE A 20 0.64 -25.45 -0.21
CA ILE A 20 0.31 -26.87 -0.07
C ILE A 20 -0.33 -27.34 -1.37
N THR A 21 0.20 -28.42 -1.94
CA THR A 21 -0.42 -29.12 -3.06
C THR A 21 -0.70 -30.58 -2.70
N GLY A 22 -1.75 -31.14 -3.28
CA GLY A 22 -2.06 -32.55 -3.12
C GLY A 22 -3.02 -33.05 -4.18
N HIS A 23 -3.01 -34.36 -4.39
CA HIS A 23 -4.06 -35.02 -5.14
C HIS A 23 -5.33 -35.02 -4.31
N ALA A 24 -5.27 -35.65 -3.13
CA ALA A 24 -6.37 -35.65 -2.17
C ALA A 24 -6.10 -34.65 -1.05
N VAL A 25 -7.03 -33.74 -0.78
CA VAL A 25 -6.88 -32.77 0.32
C VAL A 25 -8.10 -32.78 1.22
N ASP A 26 -7.83 -32.90 2.51
CA ASP A 26 -8.79 -32.74 3.59
C ASP A 26 -8.58 -31.35 4.22
N LEU A 27 -9.47 -30.42 3.91
CA LEU A 27 -9.38 -29.04 4.39
C LEU A 27 -9.66 -28.93 5.89
N ASP A 28 -10.56 -29.76 6.45
CA ASP A 28 -10.84 -29.77 7.89
C ASP A 28 -9.59 -30.23 8.67
N PHE A 29 -8.88 -31.25 8.16
CA PHE A 29 -7.59 -31.64 8.70
C PHE A 29 -6.58 -30.48 8.69
N LEU A 30 -6.46 -29.75 7.57
CA LEU A 30 -5.53 -28.62 7.47
C LEU A 30 -5.91 -27.48 8.42
N GLU A 31 -7.20 -27.15 8.55
CA GLU A 31 -7.72 -26.12 9.46
C GLU A 31 -7.41 -26.44 10.92
N ARG A 32 -7.42 -27.72 11.31
CA ARG A 32 -7.13 -28.15 12.69
C ARG A 32 -5.65 -28.24 12.99
N HIS A 33 -4.85 -28.75 12.06
CA HIS A 33 -3.48 -29.19 12.35
C HIS A 33 -2.38 -28.34 11.72
N CYS A 34 -2.69 -27.56 10.69
CA CYS A 34 -1.71 -26.80 9.92
C CYS A 34 -1.95 -25.28 10.02
N LEU A 35 -3.16 -24.85 9.72
CA LEU A 35 -3.54 -23.44 9.57
C LEU A 35 -3.25 -22.57 10.81
N PRO A 36 -3.58 -22.98 12.06
CA PRO A 36 -3.41 -22.10 13.22
C PRO A 36 -1.95 -21.73 13.44
N ARG A 37 -1.05 -22.70 13.24
CA ARG A 37 0.39 -22.49 13.38
C ARG A 37 0.90 -21.59 12.27
N ALA A 38 0.57 -21.88 11.01
CA ALA A 38 1.02 -21.08 9.86
C ALA A 38 0.58 -19.61 9.97
N ARG A 39 -0.69 -19.36 10.33
CA ARG A 39 -1.22 -17.99 10.52
C ARG A 39 -0.63 -17.30 11.74
N SER A 40 -0.34 -18.02 12.83
CA SER A 40 0.37 -17.45 13.99
C SER A 40 1.76 -16.92 13.62
N LEU A 41 2.43 -17.58 12.67
CA LEU A 41 3.74 -17.18 12.12
C LEU A 41 3.64 -16.07 11.06
N GLY A 42 2.42 -15.70 10.64
CA GLY A 42 2.16 -14.63 9.69
C GLY A 42 2.02 -15.07 8.23
N ALA A 43 1.91 -16.36 7.94
CA ALA A 43 1.91 -16.85 6.58
C ALA A 43 0.61 -16.52 5.82
N ARG A 44 0.71 -16.17 4.54
CA ARG A 44 -0.33 -16.48 3.56
C ARG A 44 -0.31 -17.98 3.34
N VAL A 45 -1.49 -18.60 3.42
CA VAL A 45 -1.61 -20.04 3.25
C VAL A 45 -2.39 -20.28 1.96
N THR A 46 -1.80 -21.06 1.06
CA THR A 46 -2.31 -21.31 -0.28
C THR A 46 -2.42 -22.81 -0.51
N VAL A 47 -3.62 -23.28 -0.82
CA VAL A 47 -3.91 -24.70 -1.06
C VAL A 47 -4.35 -24.89 -2.51
N LEU A 48 -3.59 -25.69 -3.26
CA LEU A 48 -3.90 -26.03 -4.64
C LEU A 48 -4.18 -27.52 -4.78
N THR A 49 -5.33 -27.88 -5.34
CA THR A 49 -5.74 -29.27 -5.51
C THR A 49 -6.20 -29.55 -6.93
N GLY A 50 -6.22 -30.83 -7.33
CA GLY A 50 -6.92 -31.21 -8.56
C GLY A 50 -8.42 -30.95 -8.43
N HIS A 51 -9.08 -30.62 -9.55
CA HIS A 51 -10.53 -30.53 -9.59
C HIS A 51 -11.18 -31.86 -9.17
N GLY A 52 -12.16 -31.80 -8.26
CA GLY A 52 -12.91 -32.97 -7.79
C GLY A 52 -12.15 -33.90 -6.85
N ALA A 53 -10.98 -33.47 -6.36
CA ALA A 53 -10.10 -34.30 -5.56
C ALA A 53 -10.08 -33.94 -4.06
N ALA A 54 -10.79 -32.88 -3.67
CA ALA A 54 -11.01 -32.52 -2.28
C ALA A 54 -11.94 -33.53 -1.57
N GLN A 55 -11.57 -33.95 -0.36
CA GLN A 55 -12.24 -35.04 0.39
C GLN A 55 -13.11 -34.53 1.56
N HIS A 56 -13.76 -33.38 1.39
CA HIS A 56 -14.58 -32.76 2.43
C HIS A 56 -15.92 -32.29 1.88
N GLU A 57 -16.93 -32.19 2.74
CA GLU A 57 -18.15 -31.46 2.42
C GLU A 57 -17.88 -29.96 2.58
N PRO A 58 -18.20 -29.11 1.60
CA PRO A 58 -17.85 -27.69 1.65
C PRO A 58 -18.40 -26.94 2.88
N GLY A 59 -19.49 -27.42 3.48
CA GLY A 59 -20.09 -26.85 4.69
C GLY A 59 -19.33 -27.15 5.99
N ASP A 60 -18.44 -28.15 6.00
CA ASP A 60 -17.64 -28.49 7.18
C ASP A 60 -16.39 -27.60 7.32
N VAL A 61 -16.03 -26.90 6.26
CA VAL A 61 -14.85 -26.03 6.16
C VAL A 61 -15.21 -24.60 6.55
N ARG A 62 -14.47 -24.02 7.51
CA ARG A 62 -14.86 -22.76 8.16
C ARG A 62 -14.00 -21.57 7.80
N PHE A 63 -12.74 -21.81 7.45
CA PHE A 63 -11.74 -20.76 7.29
C PHE A 63 -11.27 -20.60 5.84
N ALA A 64 -11.64 -21.50 4.93
CA ALA A 64 -11.39 -21.33 3.50
C ALA A 64 -11.94 -19.99 3.01
N GLY A 65 -11.13 -19.27 2.24
CA GLY A 65 -11.48 -17.94 1.72
C GLY A 65 -11.52 -16.81 2.75
N ARG A 66 -11.30 -17.11 4.04
CA ARG A 66 -11.20 -16.11 5.13
C ARG A 66 -9.81 -16.01 5.74
N ALA A 67 -9.11 -17.14 5.83
CA ALA A 67 -7.79 -17.23 6.43
C ALA A 67 -6.75 -17.93 5.54
N TYR A 68 -7.20 -18.59 4.47
CA TYR A 68 -6.34 -19.21 3.47
C TYR A 68 -7.04 -19.28 2.13
N GLN A 69 -6.23 -19.35 1.08
CA GLN A 69 -6.70 -19.45 -0.29
C GLN A 69 -6.82 -20.92 -0.70
N HIS A 70 -7.88 -21.26 -1.44
CA HIS A 70 -8.08 -22.59 -2.01
C HIS A 70 -8.57 -22.51 -3.45
N GLY A 71 -7.90 -23.22 -4.35
CA GLY A 71 -8.27 -23.26 -5.77
C GLY A 71 -7.99 -24.62 -6.40
N HIS A 72 -8.56 -24.81 -7.59
CA HIS A 72 -8.43 -26.03 -8.37
C HIS A 72 -7.52 -25.85 -9.59
N ALA A 73 -6.58 -26.78 -9.74
CA ALA A 73 -5.85 -26.99 -10.98
C ALA A 73 -6.64 -27.93 -11.90
N VAL A 74 -6.76 -27.53 -13.16
CA VAL A 74 -7.44 -28.31 -14.20
C VAL A 74 -6.51 -28.55 -15.38
N GLY A 75 -6.29 -29.83 -15.69
CA GLY A 75 -5.59 -30.29 -16.88
C GLY A 75 -6.39 -31.36 -17.62
N ALA A 76 -5.76 -31.99 -18.60
CA ALA A 76 -6.29 -33.19 -19.27
C ALA A 76 -6.14 -34.44 -18.40
N GLY A 77 -5.00 -34.58 -17.70
CA GLY A 77 -4.76 -35.62 -16.70
C GLY A 77 -5.01 -35.15 -15.26
N ALA A 78 -4.69 -36.02 -14.29
CA ALA A 78 -4.82 -35.74 -12.88
C ALA A 78 -3.72 -34.80 -12.36
N PHE A 79 -4.04 -34.01 -11.33
CA PHE A 79 -3.05 -33.24 -10.58
C PHE A 79 -2.55 -34.08 -9.39
N LEU A 80 -1.31 -34.55 -9.46
CA LEU A 80 -0.67 -35.43 -8.48
C LEU A 80 0.49 -34.84 -7.64
N PRO A 81 0.97 -33.58 -7.82
CA PRO A 81 2.04 -33.07 -6.97
C PRO A 81 1.65 -33.03 -5.49
N ARG A 82 2.52 -33.56 -4.63
CA ARG A 82 2.38 -33.50 -3.16
C ARG A 82 3.56 -32.72 -2.60
N LEU A 83 3.32 -31.43 -2.47
CA LEU A 83 4.33 -30.42 -2.17
C LEU A 83 3.88 -29.59 -0.96
N ALA A 84 4.81 -29.28 -0.08
CA ALA A 84 4.68 -28.19 0.86
C ALA A 84 5.89 -27.26 0.75
N VAL A 85 5.66 -25.96 0.60
CA VAL A 85 6.71 -24.92 0.61
C VAL A 85 6.46 -23.98 1.77
N LEU A 86 7.47 -23.80 2.61
CA LEU A 86 7.51 -22.83 3.69
C LEU A 86 8.55 -21.77 3.32
N LEU A 87 8.10 -20.54 3.08
CA LEU A 87 8.96 -19.43 2.65
C LEU A 87 8.98 -18.34 3.70
N GLY A 88 10.17 -17.99 4.18
CA GLY A 88 10.43 -16.86 5.07
C GLY A 88 11.04 -15.67 4.34
N GLU A 89 11.64 -14.76 5.10
CA GLU A 89 12.40 -13.64 4.54
C GLU A 89 13.80 -14.03 4.07
N ASP A 90 14.43 -15.01 4.74
CA ASP A 90 15.84 -15.37 4.56
C ASP A 90 16.07 -16.84 4.17
N ARG A 91 15.01 -17.65 4.21
CA ARG A 91 15.11 -19.10 4.08
C ARG A 91 13.85 -19.70 3.47
N VAL A 92 14.03 -20.88 2.87
CA VAL A 92 12.95 -21.67 2.28
C VAL A 92 13.12 -23.16 2.58
N TRP A 93 12.06 -23.78 3.08
CA TRP A 93 12.00 -25.21 3.35
C TRP A 93 10.91 -25.86 2.49
N VAL A 94 11.22 -27.00 1.89
CA VAL A 94 10.34 -27.70 0.96
C VAL A 94 10.20 -29.15 1.39
N ALA A 95 9.01 -29.71 1.29
CA ALA A 95 8.77 -31.14 1.37
C ALA A 95 8.05 -31.63 0.11
N VAL A 96 8.64 -32.62 -0.58
CA VAL A 96 8.02 -33.33 -1.70
C VAL A 96 7.95 -34.81 -1.35
N GLY A 97 6.81 -35.44 -1.62
CA GLY A 97 6.59 -36.79 -1.15
C GLY A 97 5.43 -37.53 -1.79
N SER A 98 5.04 -38.62 -1.15
CA SER A 98 3.90 -39.44 -1.58
C SER A 98 2.67 -39.28 -0.69
N GLY A 99 2.75 -38.48 0.38
CA GLY A 99 1.65 -38.29 1.34
C GLY A 99 0.73 -37.15 0.93
N ASP A 100 -0.55 -37.44 0.74
CA ASP A 100 -1.58 -36.41 0.49
C ASP A 100 -1.88 -35.58 1.76
N PRO A 101 -2.23 -34.28 1.66
CA PRO A 101 -2.62 -33.40 2.78
C PRO A 101 -3.86 -33.86 3.55
N THR A 102 -3.68 -34.94 4.31
CA THR A 102 -4.68 -35.70 5.04
C THR A 102 -4.01 -36.31 6.28
N LEU A 103 -4.82 -36.77 7.24
CA LEU A 103 -4.30 -37.45 8.42
C LEU A 103 -3.42 -38.67 8.05
N PRO A 104 -3.85 -39.61 7.16
CA PRO A 104 -3.01 -40.74 6.77
C PRO A 104 -1.76 -40.33 5.99
N GLY A 105 -1.82 -39.31 5.14
CA GLY A 105 -0.67 -38.91 4.33
C GLY A 105 0.41 -38.16 5.11
N TRP A 106 0.02 -37.26 6.02
CA TRP A 106 0.95 -36.41 6.77
C TRP A 106 1.36 -36.97 8.12
N GLN A 107 0.55 -37.86 8.73
CA GLN A 107 0.87 -38.51 10.01
C GLN A 107 0.97 -40.05 9.92
N GLY A 108 0.43 -40.67 8.87
CA GLY A 108 0.30 -42.14 8.73
C GLY A 108 1.39 -42.86 7.93
N GLY A 109 2.54 -42.22 7.65
CA GLY A 109 3.72 -42.88 7.09
C GLY A 109 4.12 -42.53 5.65
N GLY A 110 3.61 -41.43 5.09
CA GLY A 110 4.05 -40.94 3.78
C GLY A 110 5.56 -40.67 3.73
N LEU A 111 6.20 -40.97 2.59
CA LEU A 111 7.62 -40.70 2.38
C LEU A 111 7.82 -39.25 1.95
N TRP A 112 8.71 -38.53 2.64
CA TRP A 112 9.00 -37.11 2.39
C TRP A 112 10.48 -36.84 2.21
N LEU A 113 10.80 -36.22 1.07
CA LEU A 113 12.07 -35.56 0.82
C LEU A 113 11.95 -34.11 1.28
N ALA A 114 12.67 -33.78 2.35
CA ALA A 114 12.72 -32.43 2.90
C ALA A 114 14.01 -31.72 2.49
N VAL A 115 13.87 -30.53 1.92
CA VAL A 115 14.96 -29.65 1.49
C VAL A 115 14.90 -28.40 2.37
N ARG A 116 16.03 -28.01 2.95
CA ARG A 116 16.16 -26.78 3.73
C ARG A 116 17.28 -25.95 3.11
N GLY A 117 17.01 -24.68 2.80
CA GLY A 117 17.99 -23.76 2.22
C GLY A 117 17.78 -22.32 2.69
N SER A 118 18.81 -21.50 2.49
CA SER A 118 18.74 -20.04 2.59
C SER A 118 18.42 -19.45 1.22
N LEU A 119 17.84 -18.25 1.20
CA LEU A 119 17.64 -17.46 -0.02
C LEU A 119 18.91 -16.76 -0.50
N ASP A 120 19.97 -16.65 0.31
CA ASP A 120 21.25 -16.10 -0.14
C ASP A 120 22.08 -17.16 -0.90
N ASP A 121 22.17 -18.36 -0.32
CA ASP A 121 22.87 -19.52 -0.89
C ASP A 121 22.07 -20.81 -0.60
N GLY A 122 21.55 -21.41 -1.68
CA GLY A 122 20.66 -22.57 -1.59
C GLY A 122 20.96 -23.65 -2.65
N PRO A 123 20.50 -24.89 -2.44
CA PRO A 123 20.67 -25.94 -3.45
C PRO A 123 19.95 -25.59 -4.74
N VAL A 124 20.54 -25.95 -5.89
CA VAL A 124 19.95 -25.77 -7.23
C VAL A 124 18.54 -26.35 -7.36
N ALA A 125 18.20 -27.37 -6.57
CA ALA A 125 16.85 -27.92 -6.48
C ALA A 125 15.78 -26.84 -6.21
N LEU A 126 16.06 -25.84 -5.37
CA LEU A 126 15.07 -24.78 -5.10
C LEU A 126 14.80 -23.93 -6.35
N ALA A 127 15.82 -23.72 -7.18
CA ALA A 127 15.64 -23.05 -8.47
C ALA A 127 14.84 -23.93 -9.44
N ASP A 128 15.11 -25.24 -9.50
CA ASP A 128 14.30 -26.18 -10.32
C ASP A 128 12.81 -26.10 -9.94
N LEU A 129 12.51 -26.06 -8.64
CA LEU A 129 11.14 -25.98 -8.15
C LEU A 129 10.49 -24.62 -8.43
N GLY A 130 11.23 -23.53 -8.27
CA GLY A 130 10.76 -22.19 -8.64
C GLY A 130 10.38 -22.14 -10.12
N THR A 131 11.23 -22.64 -11.02
CA THR A 131 10.90 -22.73 -12.46
C THR A 131 9.65 -23.58 -12.69
N TRP A 132 9.56 -24.76 -12.08
CA TRP A 132 8.39 -25.62 -12.23
C TRP A 132 7.08 -24.98 -11.74
N LEU A 133 7.12 -24.20 -10.66
CA LEU A 133 5.95 -23.47 -10.15
C LEU A 133 5.52 -22.35 -11.10
N ALA A 134 6.47 -21.57 -11.64
CA ALA A 134 6.18 -20.50 -12.59
C ALA A 134 5.59 -21.03 -13.92
N ASP A 135 6.05 -22.20 -14.36
CA ASP A 135 5.54 -22.81 -15.59
C ASP A 135 4.18 -23.52 -15.40
N LEU A 136 3.73 -23.71 -14.15
CA LEU A 136 2.53 -24.47 -13.84
C LEU A 136 1.26 -23.84 -14.43
N GLY A 137 1.16 -22.50 -14.38
CA GLY A 137 0.03 -21.75 -14.95
C GLY A 137 -0.03 -21.75 -16.47
N GLN A 138 1.07 -22.12 -17.15
CA GLN A 138 1.12 -22.28 -18.60
C GLN A 138 0.66 -23.68 -19.02
N ALA A 139 0.97 -24.69 -18.22
CA ALA A 139 0.64 -26.09 -18.48
C ALA A 139 -0.77 -26.49 -18.02
N LEU A 140 -1.31 -25.82 -17.00
CA LEU A 140 -2.62 -26.11 -16.41
C LEU A 140 -3.49 -24.86 -16.39
N THR A 141 -4.81 -25.05 -16.43
CA THR A 141 -5.73 -23.94 -16.15
C THR A 141 -5.92 -23.79 -14.64
N LEU A 142 -5.58 -22.61 -14.13
CA LEU A 142 -5.66 -22.22 -12.73
C LEU A 142 -6.59 -21.00 -12.56
N PRO A 143 -7.10 -20.71 -11.34
CA PRO A 143 -7.64 -19.40 -11.02
C PRO A 143 -6.56 -18.33 -11.24
N SER A 144 -6.95 -17.18 -11.76
CA SER A 144 -6.03 -16.10 -12.10
C SER A 144 -5.20 -15.61 -10.91
N TRP A 145 -5.87 -15.25 -9.81
CA TRP A 145 -5.25 -14.84 -8.56
C TRP A 145 -4.34 -15.91 -7.93
N LEU A 146 -4.60 -17.20 -8.22
CA LEU A 146 -3.77 -18.29 -7.73
C LEU A 146 -2.52 -18.43 -8.59
N ALA A 147 -2.64 -18.28 -9.91
CA ALA A 147 -1.49 -18.26 -10.81
C ALA A 147 -0.52 -17.13 -10.43
N ASP A 148 -1.03 -15.93 -10.17
CA ASP A 148 -0.23 -14.79 -9.71
C ASP A 148 0.47 -15.11 -8.36
N THR A 149 -0.26 -15.68 -7.40
CA THR A 149 0.31 -16.13 -6.11
C THR A 149 1.43 -17.16 -6.30
N LEU A 150 1.29 -18.10 -7.23
CA LEU A 150 2.31 -19.11 -7.51
C LEU A 150 3.54 -18.51 -8.16
N ASP A 151 3.39 -17.54 -9.07
CA ASP A 151 4.50 -16.81 -9.68
C ASP A 151 5.29 -16.02 -8.64
N GLU A 152 4.59 -15.35 -7.70
CA GLU A 152 5.23 -14.66 -6.58
C GLU A 152 6.06 -15.62 -5.71
N ILE A 153 5.48 -16.76 -5.34
CA ILE A 153 6.18 -17.79 -4.54
C ILE A 153 7.37 -18.36 -5.31
N ALA A 154 7.18 -18.65 -6.60
CA ALA A 154 8.19 -19.20 -7.49
C ALA A 154 9.41 -18.27 -7.58
N ILE A 155 9.19 -16.97 -7.75
CA ILE A 155 10.27 -15.97 -7.80
C ILE A 155 10.94 -15.83 -6.44
N ALA A 156 10.16 -15.69 -5.38
CA ALA A 156 10.67 -15.37 -4.05
C ALA A 156 11.43 -16.54 -3.39
N MET A 157 11.21 -17.78 -3.83
CA MET A 157 11.89 -18.95 -3.29
C MET A 157 13.24 -19.28 -3.93
N VAL A 158 13.59 -18.63 -5.05
CA VAL A 158 14.84 -18.89 -5.78
C VAL A 158 16.01 -18.24 -5.04
N PRO A 159 17.03 -19.02 -4.64
CA PRO A 159 18.21 -18.47 -3.99
C PRO A 159 19.03 -17.56 -4.92
N ALA A 160 19.60 -16.48 -4.38
CA ALA A 160 20.45 -15.54 -5.10
C ALA A 160 21.71 -16.22 -5.67
N SER A 161 22.26 -17.19 -4.93
CA SER A 161 23.31 -18.08 -5.42
C SER A 161 22.92 -19.54 -5.22
N THR A 162 23.29 -20.38 -6.20
CA THR A 162 22.95 -21.81 -6.16
C THR A 162 24.20 -22.67 -6.03
N ARG A 163 24.08 -23.73 -5.22
CA ARG A 163 25.11 -24.76 -5.06
C ARG A 163 24.65 -26.10 -5.62
N GLU A 164 25.57 -26.77 -6.31
CA GLU A 164 25.38 -28.13 -6.78
C GLU A 164 25.44 -29.10 -5.60
N ALA A 165 24.27 -29.62 -5.22
CA ALA A 165 24.11 -30.61 -4.16
C ALA A 165 23.71 -32.00 -4.70
N GLY A 166 23.63 -32.15 -6.03
CA GLY A 166 23.17 -33.36 -6.71
C GLY A 166 21.67 -33.64 -6.61
N LEU A 167 20.96 -33.02 -5.65
CA LEU A 167 19.50 -33.03 -5.57
C LEU A 167 18.90 -32.15 -6.67
N ARG A 168 17.88 -32.67 -7.38
CA ARG A 168 17.12 -31.95 -8.41
C ARG A 168 15.62 -32.17 -8.22
N PHE A 169 14.79 -31.18 -8.58
CA PHE A 169 13.35 -31.42 -8.77
C PHE A 169 13.04 -31.57 -10.25
N LEU A 170 12.20 -32.54 -10.57
CA LEU A 170 11.82 -32.90 -11.93
C LEU A 170 10.29 -32.93 -12.02
N GLY A 171 9.73 -32.14 -12.93
CA GLY A 171 8.31 -32.19 -13.28
C GLY A 171 8.10 -32.55 -14.74
N ASN A 172 6.91 -33.02 -15.10
CA ASN A 172 6.60 -33.48 -16.47
C ASN A 172 5.72 -32.51 -17.28
N LEU A 173 5.81 -31.20 -17.05
CA LEU A 173 4.94 -30.22 -17.72
C LEU A 173 5.05 -30.32 -19.26
N ASP A 174 6.26 -30.15 -19.79
CA ASP A 174 6.51 -30.15 -21.25
C ASP A 174 7.18 -31.42 -21.78
N ARG A 175 7.73 -32.24 -20.89
CA ARG A 175 8.46 -33.45 -21.29
C ARG A 175 8.22 -34.61 -20.31
N PRO A 176 8.09 -35.86 -20.79
CA PRO A 176 7.88 -37.02 -19.94
C PRO A 176 8.94 -37.16 -18.83
N LEU A 177 8.53 -37.58 -17.63
CA LEU A 177 9.44 -37.73 -16.49
C LEU A 177 10.55 -38.76 -16.77
N LEU A 178 10.23 -39.88 -17.43
CA LEU A 178 11.20 -40.92 -17.78
C LEU A 178 12.35 -40.41 -18.65
N ALA A 179 12.04 -39.54 -19.62
CA ALA A 179 13.05 -38.98 -20.53
C ALA A 179 14.07 -38.07 -19.83
N GLN A 180 13.79 -37.67 -18.59
CA GLN A 180 14.66 -36.84 -17.77
C GLN A 180 15.61 -37.66 -16.90
N LEU A 181 15.32 -38.95 -16.72
CA LEU A 181 16.13 -39.84 -15.92
C LEU A 181 17.35 -40.32 -16.71
N PRO A 182 18.49 -40.59 -16.04
CA PRO A 182 19.64 -41.22 -16.69
C PRO A 182 19.23 -42.52 -17.39
N ALA A 183 19.71 -42.75 -18.61
CA ALA A 183 19.48 -43.98 -19.35
C ALA A 183 20.70 -44.92 -19.29
N GLY A 184 20.46 -46.21 -19.45
CA GLY A 184 21.50 -47.23 -19.55
C GLY A 184 21.64 -48.10 -18.31
N PRO A 185 22.59 -49.06 -18.31
CA PRO A 185 22.60 -50.19 -17.40
C PRO A 185 22.80 -49.80 -15.93
N THR A 186 22.00 -50.42 -15.07
CA THR A 186 22.07 -50.30 -13.61
C THR A 186 22.26 -51.66 -12.95
N ARG A 187 22.76 -51.69 -11.72
CA ARG A 187 22.93 -52.94 -10.97
C ARG A 187 21.61 -53.40 -10.37
N VAL A 188 20.93 -52.50 -9.68
CA VAL A 188 19.69 -52.78 -8.96
C VAL A 188 18.68 -51.67 -9.28
N LEU A 189 17.44 -52.05 -9.52
CA LEU A 189 16.27 -51.16 -9.55
C LEU A 189 15.34 -51.57 -8.39
N GLY A 190 15.16 -50.68 -7.43
CA GLY A 190 14.25 -50.82 -6.31
C GLY A 190 12.94 -50.07 -6.58
N LEU A 191 11.81 -50.75 -6.40
CA LEU A 191 10.47 -50.20 -6.59
C LEU A 191 9.64 -50.44 -5.33
N ALA A 192 9.08 -49.38 -4.78
CA ALA A 192 8.03 -49.47 -3.80
C ALA A 192 6.87 -48.58 -4.24
N ALA A 193 5.77 -49.20 -4.65
CA ALA A 193 4.62 -48.50 -5.19
C ALA A 193 3.37 -49.37 -5.03
N PRO A 194 2.39 -48.97 -4.18
CA PRO A 194 1.23 -49.79 -3.88
C PRO A 194 0.27 -49.98 -5.07
N ALA A 195 0.41 -49.22 -6.16
CA ALA A 195 -0.41 -49.30 -7.37
C ALA A 195 0.39 -48.95 -8.65
N ALA A 196 1.51 -49.64 -8.88
CA ALA A 196 2.31 -49.43 -10.09
C ALA A 196 1.63 -49.99 -11.36
N ASP A 197 1.61 -49.19 -12.41
CA ASP A 197 1.21 -49.59 -13.75
C ASP A 197 2.27 -50.48 -14.41
N PRO A 198 1.92 -51.70 -14.87
CA PRO A 198 2.85 -52.60 -15.55
C PRO A 198 3.54 -51.97 -16.77
N ALA A 199 2.87 -51.07 -17.51
CA ALA A 199 3.46 -50.40 -18.66
C ALA A 199 4.57 -49.42 -18.23
N ALA A 200 4.33 -48.65 -17.17
CA ALA A 200 5.33 -47.74 -16.60
C ALA A 200 6.55 -48.49 -16.03
N VAL A 201 6.32 -49.60 -15.33
CA VAL A 201 7.40 -50.45 -14.78
C VAL A 201 8.26 -51.05 -15.90
N ARG A 202 7.63 -51.52 -16.98
CA ARG A 202 8.33 -52.06 -18.15
C ARG A 202 9.19 -51.00 -18.81
N ALA A 203 8.63 -49.83 -19.12
CA ALA A 203 9.37 -48.73 -19.74
C ALA A 203 10.54 -48.25 -18.87
N LEU A 204 10.35 -48.18 -17.55
CA LEU A 204 11.43 -47.85 -16.62
C LEU A 204 12.55 -48.90 -16.60
N THR A 205 12.18 -50.19 -16.64
CA THR A 205 13.13 -51.31 -16.69
C THR A 205 13.91 -51.31 -18.01
N GLU A 206 13.24 -51.04 -19.14
CA GLU A 206 13.87 -50.91 -20.45
C GLU A 206 14.83 -49.71 -20.52
N HIS A 207 14.48 -48.59 -19.88
CA HIS A 207 15.30 -47.37 -19.83
C HIS A 207 16.55 -47.51 -18.97
N LEU A 208 16.43 -48.16 -17.79
CA LEU A 208 17.49 -48.32 -16.79
C LEU A 208 18.26 -49.65 -16.88
N GLN A 209 17.78 -50.60 -17.68
CA GLN A 209 18.40 -51.91 -17.93
C GLN A 209 19.02 -52.55 -16.66
N PRO A 210 18.25 -52.75 -15.58
CA PRO A 210 18.78 -53.25 -14.32
C PRO A 210 19.15 -54.73 -14.41
N ARG A 211 20.20 -55.14 -13.69
CA ARG A 211 20.52 -56.58 -13.51
C ARG A 211 19.59 -57.27 -12.51
N GLU A 212 19.12 -56.51 -11.53
CA GLU A 212 18.26 -57.00 -10.45
C GLU A 212 17.11 -56.01 -10.22
N VAL A 213 15.88 -56.51 -10.08
CA VAL A 213 14.73 -55.71 -9.68
C VAL A 213 14.28 -56.15 -8.28
N ARG A 214 14.13 -55.18 -7.37
CA ARG A 214 13.63 -55.38 -6.01
C ARG A 214 12.29 -54.68 -5.84
N THR A 215 11.33 -55.36 -5.24
CA THR A 215 10.05 -54.77 -4.90
C THR A 215 9.82 -54.82 -3.40
N ALA A 216 9.37 -53.70 -2.82
CA ALA A 216 8.97 -53.65 -1.42
C ALA A 216 7.50 -53.20 -1.29
N PRO A 217 6.70 -53.83 -0.42
CA PRO A 217 5.40 -53.30 -0.05
C PRO A 217 5.61 -52.00 0.75
N ALA A 218 5.14 -50.88 0.22
CA ALA A 218 5.19 -49.60 0.95
C ALA A 218 3.87 -48.85 0.83
N GLY A 219 3.52 -48.10 1.88
CA GLY A 219 2.44 -47.11 1.85
C GLY A 219 2.81 -45.83 1.08
N ALA A 220 3.94 -45.81 0.39
CA ALA A 220 4.52 -44.67 -0.30
C ALA A 220 5.14 -45.08 -1.63
N THR A 221 5.20 -44.15 -2.59
CA THR A 221 5.85 -44.37 -3.88
C THR A 221 7.31 -43.91 -3.84
N LEU A 222 8.24 -44.84 -4.07
CA LEU A 222 9.68 -44.63 -4.14
C LEU A 222 10.27 -45.49 -5.26
N ILE A 223 11.11 -44.87 -6.08
CA ILE A 223 11.93 -45.55 -7.08
C ILE A 223 13.38 -45.27 -6.72
N GLU A 224 14.22 -46.29 -6.69
CA GLU A 224 15.66 -46.10 -6.50
C GLU A 224 16.46 -47.02 -7.41
N TRP A 225 17.66 -46.62 -7.76
CA TRP A 225 18.55 -47.47 -8.54
C TRP A 225 20.01 -47.29 -8.13
N GLN A 226 20.77 -48.37 -8.30
CA GLN A 226 22.22 -48.35 -8.15
C GLN A 226 22.88 -48.33 -9.52
N ALA A 227 23.63 -47.27 -9.81
CA ALA A 227 24.43 -47.19 -11.01
C ALA A 227 25.57 -48.23 -11.02
N THR A 228 26.16 -48.50 -12.18
CA THR A 228 27.28 -49.46 -12.33
C THR A 228 28.54 -49.09 -11.54
N ASN A 229 28.71 -47.81 -11.20
CA ASN A 229 29.75 -47.29 -10.32
C ASN A 229 29.44 -47.47 -8.82
N GLY A 230 28.29 -48.05 -8.46
CA GLY A 230 27.87 -48.31 -7.08
C GLY A 230 27.09 -47.18 -6.41
N ARG A 231 26.92 -46.01 -7.05
CA ARG A 231 26.19 -44.87 -6.48
C ARG A 231 24.68 -45.12 -6.53
N TRP A 232 23.99 -44.85 -5.43
CA TRP A 232 22.52 -44.92 -5.36
C TRP A 232 21.89 -43.60 -5.76
N THR A 233 20.71 -43.68 -6.36
CA THR A 233 19.85 -42.53 -6.63
C THR A 233 18.41 -42.90 -6.28
N ALA A 234 17.71 -42.00 -5.61
CA ALA A 234 16.31 -42.15 -5.24
C ALA A 234 15.46 -41.09 -5.93
N LEU A 235 14.25 -41.45 -6.33
CA LEU A 235 13.22 -40.59 -6.89
C LEU A 235 11.97 -40.69 -6.01
N ALA A 236 11.68 -39.62 -5.27
CA ALA A 236 10.53 -39.52 -4.37
C ALA A 236 9.44 -38.62 -4.96
N GLY A 237 8.16 -38.93 -4.74
CA GLY A 237 7.02 -38.16 -5.25
C GLY A 237 6.61 -38.49 -6.69
N GLY A 238 7.41 -39.30 -7.40
CA GLY A 238 7.03 -39.84 -8.71
C GLY A 238 5.80 -40.75 -8.61
N HIS A 239 5.05 -40.83 -9.71
CA HIS A 239 3.91 -41.74 -9.84
C HIS A 239 4.21 -42.76 -10.93
N LEU A 240 4.18 -44.05 -10.60
CA LEU A 240 4.41 -45.15 -11.54
C LEU A 240 3.13 -45.46 -12.33
N SER A 241 2.66 -44.50 -13.13
CA SER A 241 1.59 -44.69 -14.13
C SER A 241 2.10 -44.35 -15.53
N GLU A 242 1.51 -44.93 -16.57
CA GLU A 242 1.80 -44.52 -17.96
C GLU A 242 1.62 -43.01 -18.14
N SER A 243 0.49 -42.47 -17.66
CA SER A 243 0.12 -41.05 -17.76
C SER A 243 1.07 -40.10 -17.01
N GLY A 244 1.66 -40.52 -15.89
CA GLY A 244 2.55 -39.68 -15.09
C GLY A 244 4.03 -39.83 -15.42
N LEU A 245 4.45 -41.01 -15.87
CA LEU A 245 5.86 -41.31 -16.15
C LEU A 245 6.24 -41.11 -17.61
N LEU A 246 5.34 -41.49 -18.54
CA LEU A 246 5.65 -41.61 -19.98
C LEU A 246 5.07 -40.47 -20.83
N ARG A 247 4.20 -39.62 -20.27
CA ARG A 247 3.59 -38.49 -20.98
C ARG A 247 3.91 -37.17 -20.28
N SER A 248 3.99 -36.11 -21.08
CA SER A 248 3.99 -34.74 -20.55
C SER A 248 2.56 -34.28 -20.26
N VAL A 249 2.38 -33.22 -19.48
CA VAL A 249 1.06 -32.59 -19.29
C VAL A 249 0.55 -32.02 -20.61
N ALA A 250 1.42 -31.42 -21.42
CA ALA A 250 1.10 -30.93 -22.75
C ALA A 250 0.54 -32.03 -23.69
N ASP A 251 0.98 -33.28 -23.52
CA ASP A 251 0.51 -34.46 -24.26
C ASP A 251 -0.67 -35.18 -23.58
N GLY A 252 -1.29 -34.53 -22.58
CA GLY A 252 -2.45 -35.07 -21.85
C GLY A 252 -2.11 -36.06 -20.74
N GLY A 253 -0.86 -36.07 -20.25
CA GLY A 253 -0.44 -36.81 -19.07
C GLY A 253 -0.94 -36.22 -17.74
N ASP A 254 -0.70 -36.95 -16.66
CA ASP A 254 -0.91 -36.45 -15.30
C ASP A 254 0.18 -35.45 -14.94
N CYS A 255 -0.14 -34.41 -14.16
CA CYS A 255 0.86 -33.52 -13.61
C CYS A 255 1.56 -34.18 -12.42
N VAL A 256 2.88 -34.35 -12.51
CA VAL A 256 3.73 -35.01 -11.51
C VAL A 256 4.94 -34.14 -11.20
N LEU A 257 5.32 -34.11 -9.92
CA LEU A 257 6.56 -33.51 -9.42
C LEU A 257 7.32 -34.56 -8.59
N ALA A 258 8.61 -34.74 -8.88
CA ALA A 258 9.46 -35.70 -8.20
C ALA A 258 10.80 -35.09 -7.79
N GLY A 259 11.32 -35.49 -6.64
CA GLY A 259 12.66 -35.15 -6.18
C GLY A 259 13.66 -36.26 -6.48
N LEU A 260 14.69 -35.96 -7.25
CA LEU A 260 15.79 -36.86 -7.61
C LEU A 260 17.00 -36.59 -6.71
N HIS A 261 17.36 -37.55 -5.86
CA HIS A 261 18.44 -37.38 -4.88
C HIS A 261 19.48 -38.52 -4.95
N PRO A 262 20.76 -38.19 -5.21
CA PRO A 262 21.85 -39.13 -5.08
C PRO A 262 22.13 -39.49 -3.61
N ARG A 263 22.37 -40.77 -3.35
CA ARG A 263 22.52 -41.35 -2.01
C ARG A 263 23.74 -42.27 -1.92
N ALA A 264 24.26 -42.43 -0.71
CA ALA A 264 25.31 -43.41 -0.43
C ALA A 264 24.75 -44.83 -0.25
N GLU A 265 23.52 -44.94 0.26
CA GLU A 265 22.88 -46.18 0.68
C GLU A 265 21.42 -46.23 0.16
N PRO A 266 20.86 -47.44 -0.06
CA PRO A 266 19.47 -47.60 -0.44
C PRO A 266 18.52 -47.12 0.67
N VAL A 267 17.33 -46.70 0.27
CA VAL A 267 16.24 -46.28 1.15
C VAL A 267 15.26 -47.44 1.37
N LEU A 268 15.13 -48.36 0.40
CA LEU A 268 14.32 -49.56 0.58
C LEU A 268 15.00 -50.52 1.57
N PRO A 269 14.21 -51.19 2.44
CA PRO A 269 14.76 -52.12 3.41
C PRO A 269 15.31 -53.38 2.73
N GLU A 270 16.29 -54.04 3.36
CA GLU A 270 17.04 -55.17 2.78
C GLU A 270 16.20 -56.42 2.55
N ASP A 271 15.03 -56.54 3.19
CA ASP A 271 14.07 -57.64 3.05
C ASP A 271 13.12 -57.47 1.84
N ALA A 272 13.38 -56.47 0.97
CA ALA A 272 12.69 -56.32 -0.31
C ALA A 272 12.83 -57.60 -1.16
N THR A 273 11.73 -58.04 -1.76
CA THR A 273 11.69 -59.31 -2.52
C THR A 273 12.41 -59.11 -3.86
N THR A 274 13.44 -59.93 -4.11
CA THR A 274 14.16 -59.94 -5.40
C THR A 274 13.34 -60.70 -6.44
N VAL A 275 13.06 -60.04 -7.57
CA VAL A 275 12.39 -60.68 -8.73
C VAL A 275 13.37 -60.65 -9.90
N ALA A 276 13.61 -61.81 -10.51
CA ALA A 276 14.42 -61.89 -11.73
C ALA A 276 13.67 -61.18 -12.89
N PRO A 277 14.37 -60.42 -13.76
CA PRO A 277 13.73 -59.60 -14.79
C PRO A 277 12.95 -60.38 -15.88
N GLU A 278 12.98 -61.72 -15.87
CA GLU A 278 12.37 -62.59 -16.89
C GLU A 278 11.14 -63.40 -16.40
N GLY A 279 10.63 -63.16 -15.19
CA GLY A 279 9.47 -63.89 -14.66
C GLY A 279 8.12 -63.29 -15.10
N ASN A 280 7.35 -64.04 -15.90
CA ASN A 280 5.92 -63.81 -16.17
C ASN A 280 5.07 -63.98 -14.88
N GLY A 281 5.27 -63.12 -13.88
CA GLY A 281 4.37 -63.03 -12.73
C GLY A 281 3.07 -62.34 -13.13
N ASP A 282 1.94 -62.96 -12.79
CA ASP A 282 0.61 -62.42 -13.07
C ASP A 282 0.49 -60.96 -12.58
N PRO A 283 0.01 -60.03 -13.44
CA PRO A 283 -0.12 -58.63 -13.06
C PRO A 283 -1.12 -58.48 -11.91
N LEU A 284 -0.71 -57.79 -10.84
CA LEU A 284 -1.65 -57.32 -9.82
C LEU A 284 -2.76 -56.50 -10.51
N PRO A 285 -4.02 -56.64 -10.06
CA PRO A 285 -5.14 -55.96 -10.70
C PRO A 285 -4.92 -54.43 -10.63
N PRO A 286 -5.00 -53.72 -11.77
CA PRO A 286 -4.84 -52.28 -11.80
C PRO A 286 -5.98 -51.61 -11.04
N LYS A 287 -5.65 -50.80 -10.04
CA LYS A 287 -6.50 -49.67 -9.65
C LYS A 287 -6.09 -48.50 -10.53
N THR A 288 -6.66 -48.42 -11.72
CA THR A 288 -6.56 -47.23 -12.56
C THR A 288 -7.09 -46.06 -11.75
N VAL A 289 -6.26 -45.03 -11.54
CA VAL A 289 -6.76 -43.71 -11.12
C VAL A 289 -7.65 -43.25 -12.26
N VAL A 290 -8.96 -43.40 -12.10
CA VAL A 290 -9.93 -43.05 -13.13
C VAL A 290 -9.89 -41.54 -13.28
N ALA A 291 -9.36 -41.07 -14.41
CA ALA A 291 -9.58 -39.70 -14.84
C ALA A 291 -11.10 -39.46 -14.84
N GLN A 292 -11.58 -38.53 -14.01
CA GLN A 292 -13.00 -38.20 -13.97
C GLN A 292 -13.43 -37.76 -15.38
N ASP A 293 -14.47 -38.42 -15.91
CA ASP A 293 -15.05 -38.14 -17.22
C ASP A 293 -15.36 -36.63 -17.32
N THR A 294 -14.60 -35.92 -18.16
CA THR A 294 -14.49 -34.44 -18.21
C THR A 294 -15.69 -33.77 -18.88
N LYS A 295 -16.88 -34.37 -18.80
CA LYS A 295 -18.08 -33.91 -19.51
C LYS A 295 -18.90 -32.88 -18.73
N GLY A 296 -18.46 -32.46 -17.55
CA GLY A 296 -19.14 -31.45 -16.73
C GLY A 296 -18.41 -30.10 -16.68
N PRO A 297 -19.05 -29.06 -16.13
CA PRO A 297 -18.38 -27.80 -15.84
C PRO A 297 -17.35 -27.99 -14.72
N ARG A 298 -16.22 -27.27 -14.79
CA ARG A 298 -15.12 -27.36 -13.83
C ARG A 298 -14.85 -26.00 -13.21
N LEU A 299 -15.17 -25.85 -11.93
CA LEU A 299 -14.90 -24.64 -11.18
C LEU A 299 -13.43 -24.58 -10.77
N LEU A 300 -12.78 -23.45 -11.07
CA LEU A 300 -11.38 -23.18 -10.73
C LEU A 300 -11.30 -22.53 -9.36
N GLY A 301 -12.04 -21.44 -9.14
CA GLY A 301 -11.99 -20.66 -7.91
C GLY A 301 -13.00 -19.50 -7.93
N ALA A 302 -13.15 -18.84 -6.79
CA ALA A 302 -13.97 -17.64 -6.65
C ALA A 302 -13.31 -16.66 -5.66
N PHE A 303 -13.35 -15.37 -5.96
CA PHE A 303 -12.82 -14.33 -5.07
C PHE A 303 -13.69 -13.08 -5.09
N ARG A 304 -13.63 -12.32 -4.01
CA ARG A 304 -14.36 -11.06 -3.86
C ARG A 304 -13.57 -9.91 -4.50
N GLU A 305 -14.24 -9.13 -5.33
CA GLU A 305 -13.74 -7.91 -5.99
C GLU A 305 -14.76 -6.81 -5.71
N ASP A 306 -14.45 -5.94 -4.75
CA ASP A 306 -15.32 -4.86 -4.26
C ASP A 306 -16.74 -5.35 -3.88
N ASP A 307 -17.75 -4.91 -4.65
CA ASP A 307 -19.18 -5.22 -4.50
C ASP A 307 -19.63 -6.42 -5.36
N THR A 308 -18.67 -7.20 -5.88
CA THR A 308 -18.96 -8.38 -6.71
C THR A 308 -18.12 -9.59 -6.29
N THR A 309 -18.59 -10.78 -6.66
CA THR A 309 -17.77 -12.00 -6.61
C THR A 309 -17.42 -12.41 -8.03
N VAL A 310 -16.13 -12.60 -8.29
CA VAL A 310 -15.62 -13.13 -9.55
C VAL A 310 -15.52 -14.65 -9.43
N VAL A 311 -16.16 -15.36 -10.34
CA VAL A 311 -16.19 -16.82 -10.39
C VAL A 311 -15.53 -17.29 -11.67
N GLU A 312 -14.49 -18.12 -11.55
CA GLU A 312 -13.69 -18.58 -12.69
C GLU A 312 -13.88 -20.08 -12.93
N PHE A 313 -14.32 -20.46 -14.13
CA PHE A 313 -14.65 -21.86 -14.44
C PHE A 313 -14.46 -22.21 -15.91
N LEU A 314 -14.40 -23.51 -16.21
CA LEU A 314 -14.38 -24.08 -17.55
C LEU A 314 -15.70 -24.79 -17.83
N VAL A 315 -16.17 -24.71 -19.07
CA VAL A 315 -17.35 -25.44 -19.54
C VAL A 315 -17.05 -26.26 -20.79
N PRO A 316 -17.71 -27.42 -20.97
CA PRO A 316 -17.67 -28.13 -22.24
C PRO A 316 -18.21 -27.27 -23.39
N ARG A 317 -17.65 -27.45 -24.59
CA ARG A 317 -18.18 -26.83 -25.82
C ARG A 317 -19.63 -27.26 -26.04
N GLY A 318 -20.49 -26.33 -26.44
CA GLY A 318 -21.93 -26.58 -26.62
C GLY A 318 -22.76 -26.46 -25.35
N THR A 319 -22.22 -25.91 -24.26
CA THR A 319 -23.01 -25.60 -23.06
C THR A 319 -23.93 -24.39 -23.31
N HIS A 320 -25.25 -24.56 -23.12
CA HIS A 320 -26.26 -23.54 -23.44
C HIS A 320 -26.65 -22.62 -22.25
N GLY A 321 -25.92 -22.72 -21.14
CA GLY A 321 -26.10 -21.88 -19.96
C GLY A 321 -25.50 -22.54 -18.71
N VAL A 322 -25.00 -21.69 -17.81
CA VAL A 322 -24.43 -22.12 -16.52
C VAL A 322 -25.18 -21.42 -15.40
N ILE A 323 -25.40 -22.16 -14.32
CA ILE A 323 -25.96 -21.63 -13.08
C ILE A 323 -24.85 -21.70 -12.04
N VAL A 324 -24.49 -20.54 -11.49
CA VAL A 324 -23.69 -20.47 -10.27
C VAL A 324 -24.61 -20.71 -9.10
N GLU A 325 -24.27 -21.69 -8.28
CA GLU A 325 -25.02 -22.07 -7.08
C GLU A 325 -24.20 -21.76 -5.83
N THR A 326 -24.90 -21.26 -4.81
CA THR A 326 -24.36 -20.91 -3.50
C THR A 326 -24.85 -21.90 -2.46
N LEU A 327 -23.96 -22.38 -1.60
CA LEU A 327 -24.31 -23.27 -0.50
C LEU A 327 -24.96 -22.47 0.64
N THR A 328 -26.13 -22.93 1.07
CA THR A 328 -26.86 -22.40 2.23
C THR A 328 -27.20 -23.51 3.20
N ASP A 329 -27.78 -23.17 4.35
CA ASP A 329 -28.29 -24.15 5.33
C ASP A 329 -29.33 -25.12 4.73
N ASN A 330 -30.02 -24.69 3.66
CA ASN A 330 -31.03 -25.49 2.95
C ASN A 330 -30.44 -26.21 1.71
N GLY A 331 -29.12 -26.25 1.58
CA GLY A 331 -28.41 -26.81 0.45
C GLY A 331 -28.08 -25.77 -0.63
N TRP A 332 -27.81 -26.26 -1.84
CA TRP A 332 -27.37 -25.46 -2.97
C TRP A 332 -28.54 -24.69 -3.61
N LEU A 333 -28.42 -23.36 -3.67
CA LEU A 333 -29.38 -22.46 -4.29
C LEU A 333 -28.78 -21.77 -5.50
N ALA A 334 -29.58 -21.57 -6.55
CA ALA A 334 -29.15 -20.81 -7.73
C ALA A 334 -28.98 -19.33 -7.36
N ALA A 335 -27.76 -18.82 -7.42
CA ALA A 335 -27.44 -17.42 -7.12
C ALA A 335 -27.38 -16.57 -8.40
N HIS A 336 -26.83 -17.13 -9.48
CA HIS A 336 -26.65 -16.38 -10.72
C HIS A 336 -26.74 -17.29 -11.96
N ARG A 337 -27.22 -16.75 -13.08
CA ARG A 337 -27.26 -17.45 -14.37
C ARG A 337 -26.34 -16.74 -15.35
N VAL A 338 -25.32 -17.45 -15.80
CA VAL A 338 -24.41 -16.98 -16.85
C VAL A 338 -25.03 -17.28 -18.22
N PRO A 339 -25.29 -16.26 -19.06
CA PRO A 339 -25.92 -16.45 -20.36
C PRO A 339 -24.97 -17.13 -21.35
N ALA A 340 -25.52 -17.89 -22.30
CA ALA A 340 -24.72 -18.62 -23.29
C ALA A 340 -23.77 -17.72 -24.09
N ALA A 341 -24.13 -16.46 -24.32
CA ALA A 341 -23.29 -15.48 -25.02
C ALA A 341 -21.91 -15.26 -24.35
N GLU A 342 -21.82 -15.41 -23.03
CA GLU A 342 -20.59 -15.25 -22.25
C GLU A 342 -19.76 -16.55 -22.18
N LEU A 343 -20.29 -17.67 -22.68
CA LEU A 343 -19.65 -18.98 -22.64
C LEU A 343 -18.85 -19.30 -23.92
N TYR A 344 -18.90 -18.44 -24.95
CA TYR A 344 -18.18 -18.63 -26.23
C TYR A 344 -16.75 -18.07 -26.19
N VAL A 345 -15.98 -18.46 -25.17
CA VAL A 345 -14.56 -18.09 -25.05
C VAL A 345 -13.70 -19.36 -25.11
N ASP A 346 -12.57 -19.29 -25.83
CA ASP A 346 -11.54 -20.31 -25.74
C ASP A 346 -10.73 -20.07 -24.46
N GLY A 347 -11.07 -20.78 -23.37
CA GLY A 347 -10.39 -20.67 -22.09
C GLY A 347 -11.34 -20.59 -20.88
N PRO A 348 -10.84 -20.19 -19.69
CA PRO A 348 -11.67 -20.01 -18.51
C PRO A 348 -12.63 -18.83 -18.68
N VAL A 349 -13.90 -19.08 -18.34
CA VAL A 349 -14.94 -18.06 -18.22
C VAL A 349 -14.75 -17.35 -16.89
N ARG A 350 -14.79 -16.02 -16.89
CA ARG A 350 -14.84 -15.19 -15.68
C ARG A 350 -16.20 -14.51 -15.59
N ALA A 351 -17.06 -15.01 -14.71
CA ALA A 351 -18.38 -14.44 -14.47
C ALA A 351 -18.34 -13.54 -13.23
N ARG A 352 -18.95 -12.35 -13.32
CA ARG A 352 -19.18 -11.48 -12.17
C ARG A 352 -20.60 -11.68 -11.65
N ILE A 353 -20.72 -12.06 -10.40
CA ILE A 353 -21.99 -12.28 -9.72
C ILE A 353 -22.16 -11.26 -8.58
N PRO A 354 -23.37 -11.06 -8.05
CA PRO A 354 -23.57 -10.26 -6.84
C PRO A 354 -22.63 -10.71 -5.71
N ALA A 355 -22.15 -9.78 -4.89
CA ALA A 355 -21.24 -10.09 -3.80
C ALA A 355 -21.77 -11.23 -2.91
N GLU A 356 -20.95 -12.27 -2.81
CA GLU A 356 -21.12 -13.38 -1.88
C GLU A 356 -20.12 -13.20 -0.74
N GLU A 357 -20.53 -13.57 0.47
CA GLU A 357 -19.67 -13.43 1.64
C GLU A 357 -18.43 -14.35 1.54
N PRO A 358 -17.23 -13.87 1.92
CA PRO A 358 -16.05 -14.71 1.97
C PRO A 358 -16.28 -15.97 2.81
N GLY A 359 -15.75 -17.10 2.37
CA GLY A 359 -15.95 -18.42 2.96
C GLY A 359 -17.29 -19.09 2.66
N VAL A 360 -18.17 -18.47 1.87
CA VAL A 360 -19.33 -19.18 1.32
C VAL A 360 -18.89 -20.11 0.20
N ALA A 361 -19.42 -21.33 0.15
CA ALA A 361 -19.10 -22.28 -0.91
C ALA A 361 -19.96 -22.03 -2.16
N LEU A 362 -19.32 -21.98 -3.32
CA LEU A 362 -19.92 -21.89 -4.64
C LEU A 362 -19.65 -23.16 -5.44
N ARG A 363 -20.58 -23.51 -6.33
CA ARG A 363 -20.35 -24.48 -7.41
C ARG A 363 -21.01 -23.99 -8.69
N VAL A 364 -20.61 -24.55 -9.83
CA VAL A 364 -21.29 -24.28 -11.11
C VAL A 364 -22.01 -25.52 -11.59
N SER A 365 -23.23 -25.35 -12.10
CA SER A 365 -23.99 -26.43 -12.72
C SER A 365 -24.40 -26.06 -14.14
N ALA A 366 -24.35 -27.04 -15.03
CA ALA A 366 -24.66 -26.87 -16.44
C ALA A 366 -25.45 -28.07 -16.97
N LEU A 367 -26.20 -27.85 -18.04
CA LEU A 367 -26.83 -28.92 -18.80
C LEU A 367 -25.86 -29.35 -19.91
N VAL A 368 -25.34 -30.57 -19.83
CA VAL A 368 -24.45 -31.17 -20.85
C VAL A 368 -25.09 -32.47 -21.30
N ASP A 369 -25.29 -32.63 -22.62
CA ASP A 369 -25.98 -33.79 -23.20
C ASP A 369 -27.33 -34.09 -22.52
N GLU A 370 -28.15 -33.06 -22.31
CA GLU A 370 -29.46 -33.12 -21.62
C GLU A 370 -29.41 -33.56 -20.15
N ARG A 371 -28.22 -33.73 -19.57
CA ARG A 371 -28.03 -34.08 -18.16
C ARG A 371 -27.47 -32.90 -17.38
N ARG A 372 -28.07 -32.62 -16.23
CA ARG A 372 -27.51 -31.65 -15.29
C ARG A 372 -26.26 -32.24 -14.64
N THR A 373 -25.14 -31.55 -14.78
CA THR A 373 -23.87 -31.86 -14.12
C THR A 373 -23.44 -30.65 -13.29
N ALA A 374 -22.76 -30.89 -12.17
CA ALA A 374 -22.27 -29.86 -11.28
C ALA A 374 -20.79 -30.08 -11.01
N SER A 375 -20.05 -28.98 -10.84
CA SER A 375 -18.66 -28.98 -10.47
C SER A 375 -18.46 -29.34 -9.00
N ALA A 376 -17.23 -29.69 -8.63
CA ALA A 376 -16.80 -29.56 -7.24
C ALA A 376 -16.95 -28.10 -6.76
N GLY A 377 -17.19 -27.93 -5.46
CA GLY A 377 -17.35 -26.62 -4.83
C GLY A 377 -16.01 -25.96 -4.50
N VAL A 378 -16.00 -24.64 -4.40
CA VAL A 378 -14.89 -23.80 -3.91
C VAL A 378 -15.45 -22.72 -2.99
N HIS A 379 -14.64 -22.17 -2.09
CA HIS A 379 -15.07 -21.07 -1.23
C HIS A 379 -14.75 -19.71 -1.85
N VAL A 380 -15.59 -18.71 -1.61
CA VAL A 380 -15.32 -17.31 -2.00
C VAL A 380 -14.15 -16.77 -1.19
N ILE A 381 -13.11 -16.30 -1.86
CA ILE A 381 -11.89 -15.82 -1.22
C ILE A 381 -11.89 -14.31 -1.06
N ASP A 382 -11.60 -13.85 0.15
CA ASP A 382 -11.11 -12.51 0.40
C ASP A 382 -9.58 -12.52 0.31
N LEU A 383 -9.05 -12.01 -0.80
CA LEU A 383 -7.61 -12.00 -1.07
C LEU A 383 -6.85 -11.16 -0.04
N THR A 384 -7.45 -10.09 0.47
CA THR A 384 -6.86 -9.21 1.49
C THR A 384 -6.80 -9.90 2.85
N ALA A 385 -7.90 -10.55 3.27
CA ALA A 385 -7.93 -11.29 4.52
C ALA A 385 -6.98 -12.51 4.51
N CYS A 386 -6.80 -13.13 3.35
CA CYS A 386 -5.90 -14.27 3.17
C CYS A 386 -4.43 -13.89 2.95
N ALA A 387 -4.11 -12.62 2.70
CA ALA A 387 -2.75 -12.15 2.46
C ALA A 387 -1.79 -12.45 3.64
N SER A 388 -0.49 -12.43 3.37
CA SER A 388 0.53 -12.69 4.40
C SER A 388 0.54 -11.53 5.39
N ARG A 389 1.04 -11.72 6.62
CA ARG A 389 1.12 -10.61 7.58
C ARG A 389 1.97 -9.47 7.02
N ALA A 390 3.05 -9.78 6.30
CA ALA A 390 3.88 -8.77 5.66
C ALA A 390 3.12 -8.04 4.54
N GLU A 391 2.35 -8.76 3.72
CA GLU A 391 1.49 -8.17 2.69
C GLU A 391 0.33 -7.38 3.29
N GLN A 392 -0.30 -7.85 4.35
CA GLN A 392 -1.30 -7.11 5.11
C GLN A 392 -0.67 -5.85 5.72
N VAL A 393 0.60 -5.91 6.13
CA VAL A 393 1.33 -4.74 6.62
C VAL A 393 1.72 -3.78 5.47
N SER A 394 2.03 -4.28 4.27
CA SER A 394 2.43 -3.45 3.12
C SER A 394 1.26 -2.93 2.28
N SER A 395 0.18 -3.69 2.14
CA SER A 395 -1.06 -3.32 1.44
C SER A 395 -2.03 -2.51 2.30
N GLN A 396 -1.79 -2.46 3.62
CA GLN A 396 -2.61 -1.69 4.56
C GLN A 396 -1.85 -0.51 5.21
N GLY A 397 -0.68 -0.12 4.72
CA GLY A 397 0.06 1.04 5.23
C GLY A 397 0.13 1.11 6.77
N LEU A 398 -0.07 2.29 7.36
CA LEU A 398 -0.08 2.51 8.82
C LEU A 398 -1.28 1.87 9.55
N ALA A 399 -2.10 1.02 8.90
CA ALA A 399 -3.30 0.43 9.51
C ALA A 399 -3.07 -0.67 10.53
N HIS A 400 -1.95 -1.38 10.43
CA HIS A 400 -1.67 -2.56 11.26
C HIS A 400 -1.18 -2.21 12.68
N TRP A 401 -1.23 -0.94 13.07
CA TRP A 401 -0.69 -0.44 14.35
C TRP A 401 -1.55 -0.83 15.56
N GLY A 402 -2.72 -1.45 15.33
CA GLY A 402 -3.60 -1.95 16.40
C GLY A 402 -4.05 -0.84 17.35
N LEU A 403 -4.19 0.38 16.81
CA LEU A 403 -4.59 1.55 17.57
C LEU A 403 -6.12 1.50 17.80
N SER A 404 -6.56 1.82 19.01
CA SER A 404 -7.98 1.94 19.32
C SER A 404 -8.54 3.30 18.86
N ASP A 405 -9.70 3.71 19.40
CA ASP A 405 -10.39 4.98 19.11
C ASP A 405 -9.54 6.25 19.35
N ARG A 406 -8.32 6.13 19.89
CA ARG A 406 -7.41 7.26 20.21
C ARG A 406 -5.98 7.07 19.66
N PRO A 407 -5.83 7.02 18.33
CA PRO A 407 -4.60 6.57 17.71
C PRO A 407 -3.40 7.49 17.93
N ALA A 408 -3.60 8.82 17.98
CA ALA A 408 -2.52 9.76 18.26
C ALA A 408 -2.00 9.62 19.70
N ALA A 409 -2.90 9.46 20.67
CA ALA A 409 -2.52 9.30 22.07
C ALA A 409 -1.76 8.00 22.32
N GLU A 410 -2.23 6.89 21.73
CA GLU A 410 -1.57 5.58 21.87
C GLU A 410 -0.24 5.48 21.12
N LEU A 411 -0.15 6.10 19.94
CA LEU A 411 1.09 6.14 19.16
C LEU A 411 2.18 6.91 19.91
N LEU A 412 1.82 8.01 20.57
CA LEU A 412 2.74 8.90 21.28
C LEU A 412 3.06 8.41 22.71
N ALA A 413 2.18 7.62 23.32
CA ALA A 413 2.39 7.07 24.66
C ALA A 413 3.40 5.91 24.70
N ASP A 414 3.64 5.21 23.58
CA ASP A 414 4.58 4.08 23.49
C ASP A 414 5.81 4.45 22.63
N PRO A 415 6.98 4.69 23.24
CA PRO A 415 8.21 5.08 22.53
C PRO A 415 8.67 4.06 21.48
N ALA A 416 8.44 2.75 21.72
CA ALA A 416 8.83 1.70 20.78
C ALA A 416 7.89 1.65 19.58
N ARG A 417 6.62 1.99 19.78
CA ARG A 417 5.68 2.25 18.68
C ARG A 417 6.09 3.51 17.91
N LEU A 418 6.29 4.62 18.61
CA LEU A 418 6.69 5.88 17.98
C LEU A 418 7.96 5.75 17.11
N ALA A 419 8.95 4.99 17.59
CA ALA A 419 10.17 4.71 16.83
C ALA A 419 9.90 3.93 15.55
N ARG A 420 9.16 2.82 15.63
CA ARG A 420 8.79 2.01 14.46
C ARG A 420 7.96 2.81 13.45
N PHE A 421 7.12 3.74 13.92
CA PHE A 421 6.26 4.57 13.09
C PHE A 421 7.13 5.53 12.27
N THR A 422 8.04 6.19 12.98
CA THR A 422 9.05 7.07 12.39
C THR A 422 9.86 6.37 11.31
N ASP A 423 10.30 5.13 11.56
CA ASP A 423 11.11 4.36 10.62
C ASP A 423 10.29 3.85 9.41
N THR A 424 8.97 3.78 9.54
CA THR A 424 8.06 3.35 8.47
C THR A 424 7.71 4.51 7.53
N LEU A 425 7.66 5.75 8.03
CA LEU A 425 7.36 6.94 7.21
C LEU A 425 8.30 7.11 6.02
N GLY A 426 9.60 6.86 6.21
CA GLY A 426 10.60 6.98 5.14
C GLY A 426 10.51 5.92 4.04
N LYS A 427 9.60 4.94 4.17
CA LYS A 427 9.38 3.88 3.19
C LYS A 427 8.20 4.15 2.25
N PHE A 428 7.38 5.17 2.54
CA PHE A 428 6.27 5.54 1.68
C PHE A 428 6.76 6.44 0.55
N THR A 429 6.67 5.94 -0.67
CA THR A 429 6.79 6.71 -1.91
C THR A 429 5.41 7.09 -2.41
N ALA A 430 5.29 8.14 -3.24
CA ALA A 430 4.03 8.53 -3.84
C ALA A 430 3.36 7.35 -4.58
N ASP A 431 2.31 6.81 -3.98
CA ASP A 431 1.28 6.12 -4.73
C ASP A 431 0.40 7.18 -5.39
N GLN A 432 0.12 7.02 -6.68
CA GLN A 432 -0.77 7.93 -7.39
C GLN A 432 -2.15 7.86 -6.73
N LEU A 433 -2.71 9.03 -6.40
CA LEU A 433 -4.10 9.16 -5.96
C LEU A 433 -5.01 8.36 -6.90
N PRO A 434 -6.13 7.81 -6.39
CA PRO A 434 -7.02 6.99 -7.20
C PRO A 434 -7.41 7.73 -8.49
N PHE A 435 -7.45 7.00 -9.60
CA PHE A 435 -7.73 7.55 -10.94
C PHE A 435 -9.10 8.23 -11.04
N ARG A 436 -10.01 7.97 -10.09
CA ARG A 436 -11.33 8.59 -10.01
C ARG A 436 -11.37 9.67 -8.92
N PRO A 437 -11.73 10.92 -9.25
CA PRO A 437 -11.89 12.00 -8.29
C PRO A 437 -13.25 11.88 -7.57
N ASP A 438 -13.51 10.74 -6.94
CA ASP A 438 -14.68 10.56 -6.08
C ASP A 438 -14.29 10.36 -4.61
N TRP A 439 -15.16 10.83 -3.71
CA TRP A 439 -14.90 10.85 -2.27
C TRP A 439 -14.70 9.46 -1.68
N ALA A 440 -15.43 8.45 -2.18
CA ALA A 440 -15.37 7.09 -1.66
C ALA A 440 -14.02 6.43 -1.99
N ALA A 441 -13.52 6.62 -3.21
CA ALA A 441 -12.21 6.14 -3.64
C ALA A 441 -11.08 6.82 -2.85
N PHE A 442 -11.18 8.14 -2.61
CA PHE A 442 -10.18 8.85 -1.80
C PHE A 442 -10.20 8.42 -0.33
N ALA A 443 -11.39 8.24 0.26
CA ALA A 443 -11.52 7.75 1.63
C ALA A 443 -11.02 6.30 1.75
N GLY A 444 -11.36 5.43 0.80
CA GLY A 444 -10.86 4.05 0.73
C GLY A 444 -9.34 3.98 0.59
N PHE A 445 -8.75 4.80 -0.29
CA PHE A 445 -7.31 4.95 -0.41
C PHE A 445 -6.68 5.42 0.90
N THR A 446 -7.25 6.46 1.53
CA THR A 446 -6.78 6.97 2.83
C THR A 446 -6.84 5.90 3.92
N HIS A 447 -7.90 5.10 3.95
CA HIS A 447 -8.02 3.94 4.84
C HIS A 447 -6.98 2.86 4.54
N SER A 448 -6.69 2.58 3.27
CA SER A 448 -5.66 1.60 2.89
C SER A 448 -4.25 2.06 3.25
N VAL A 449 -3.98 3.37 3.21
CA VAL A 449 -2.65 3.94 3.50
C VAL A 449 -2.46 4.18 5.00
N LEU A 450 -3.49 4.60 5.73
CA LEU A 450 -3.38 5.01 7.13
C LEU A 450 -4.00 4.01 8.12
N GLY A 451 -4.99 3.23 7.68
CA GLY A 451 -5.89 2.46 8.53
C GLY A 451 -6.99 3.26 9.18
N ALA A 452 -8.03 2.55 9.65
CA ALA A 452 -9.26 3.20 10.11
C ALA A 452 -9.08 4.24 11.23
N PRO A 453 -8.32 3.97 12.32
CA PRO A 453 -8.15 4.95 13.38
C PRO A 453 -7.45 6.24 12.89
N LEU A 454 -6.34 6.10 12.15
CA LEU A 454 -5.56 7.24 11.67
C LEU A 454 -6.26 7.96 10.51
N ALA A 455 -7.00 7.24 9.67
CA ALA A 455 -7.85 7.81 8.64
C ALA A 455 -8.96 8.67 9.24
N GLU A 456 -9.61 8.23 10.33
CA GLU A 456 -10.64 9.02 11.02
C GLU A 456 -10.09 10.33 11.60
N ARG A 457 -8.83 10.34 12.06
CA ARG A 457 -8.17 11.59 12.52
C ARG A 457 -8.01 12.63 11.40
N VAL A 458 -7.82 12.18 10.16
CA VAL A 458 -7.61 13.02 8.98
C VAL A 458 -8.93 13.36 8.27
N LEU A 459 -9.86 12.41 8.25
CA LEU A 459 -11.17 12.49 7.60
C LEU A 459 -12.31 12.23 8.60
N PRO A 460 -12.47 13.08 9.64
CA PRO A 460 -13.49 12.85 10.64
C PRO A 460 -14.89 12.82 10.01
N GLY A 461 -15.69 11.84 10.43
CA GLY A 461 -17.05 11.63 9.95
C GLY A 461 -17.17 11.09 8.52
N ALA A 462 -16.05 10.69 7.88
CA ALA A 462 -16.10 10.06 6.57
C ALA A 462 -16.68 8.63 6.62
N VAL A 463 -16.60 7.97 7.78
CA VAL A 463 -16.93 6.55 7.97
C VAL A 463 -18.35 6.37 8.57
N SER A 464 -19.38 6.86 7.88
CA SER A 464 -20.79 6.59 8.26
C SER A 464 -21.56 5.68 7.29
N VAL A 465 -20.88 4.98 6.37
CA VAL A 465 -21.57 4.12 5.36
C VAL A 465 -21.06 2.66 5.30
N LEU A 466 -20.09 2.25 6.12
CA LEU A 466 -19.78 0.82 6.28
C LEU A 466 -20.58 0.26 7.47
N PRO A 467 -21.32 -0.85 7.30
CA PRO A 467 -21.99 -1.48 8.44
C PRO A 467 -20.92 -1.88 9.44
N GLU A 468 -21.05 -1.42 10.69
CA GLU A 468 -20.16 -1.82 11.77
C GLU A 468 -20.04 -3.35 11.78
N PRO A 469 -18.81 -3.91 11.87
CA PRO A 469 -18.65 -5.30 12.21
C PRO A 469 -19.25 -5.48 13.61
N ARG A 470 -20.44 -6.05 13.69
CA ARG A 470 -21.04 -6.41 14.98
C ARG A 470 -20.02 -7.24 15.75
N PRO A 471 -19.54 -6.78 16.92
CA PRO A 471 -18.74 -7.62 17.77
C PRO A 471 -19.63 -8.77 18.24
N THR A 472 -19.33 -9.99 17.82
CA THR A 472 -19.90 -11.19 18.42
C THR A 472 -19.35 -11.29 19.84
N ALA A 473 -20.17 -10.80 20.77
CA ALA A 473 -19.93 -10.82 22.20
C ALA A 473 -19.57 -12.23 22.69
N TRP A 474 -18.35 -12.36 23.22
CA TRP A 474 -18.02 -13.30 24.28
C TRP A 474 -17.37 -12.48 25.38
N SER A 475 -18.18 -12.08 26.37
CA SER A 475 -17.70 -11.50 27.62
C SER A 475 -17.42 -12.61 28.63
N VAL A 476 -16.22 -12.58 29.20
CA VAL A 476 -15.91 -13.24 30.47
C VAL A 476 -15.35 -12.16 31.40
N GLY A 477 -16.13 -11.83 32.42
CA GLY A 477 -15.68 -11.41 33.76
C GLY A 477 -14.89 -10.12 33.92
N GLU A 478 -15.59 -9.12 34.47
CA GLU A 478 -15.15 -7.88 35.13
C GLU A 478 -13.66 -7.73 35.49
N LEU A 479 -13.07 -6.61 35.07
CA LEU A 479 -12.06 -5.86 35.83
C LEU A 479 -12.15 -4.36 35.46
N ALA A 480 -12.60 -3.57 36.44
CA ALA A 480 -12.41 -2.13 36.64
C ALA A 480 -12.85 -1.16 35.52
N GLU A 481 -14.09 -0.67 35.65
CA GLU A 481 -14.43 0.70 35.24
C GLU A 481 -13.63 1.70 36.09
N GLN A 482 -12.43 2.08 35.63
CA GLN A 482 -11.79 3.36 35.98
C GLN A 482 -10.92 3.84 34.81
N GLY A 483 -11.54 4.41 33.78
CA GLY A 483 -10.85 5.17 32.73
C GLY A 483 -10.95 6.67 33.02
N HIS A 484 -9.98 7.22 33.75
CA HIS A 484 -9.85 8.67 33.93
C HIS A 484 -9.69 9.39 32.57
N GLY A 485 -10.41 10.50 32.41
CA GLY A 485 -10.31 11.40 31.25
C GLY A 485 -8.99 12.18 31.22
N GLY A 486 -7.90 11.54 30.82
CA GLY A 486 -6.63 12.21 30.55
C GLY A 486 -6.52 12.62 29.07
N GLY A 487 -6.18 13.90 28.82
CA GLY A 487 -5.67 14.34 27.52
C GLY A 487 -4.31 13.71 27.19
N LEU A 488 -3.81 13.92 25.97
CA LEU A 488 -2.44 13.54 25.59
C LEU A 488 -1.46 14.37 26.44
N LEU A 489 -0.96 13.79 27.53
CA LEU A 489 0.03 14.37 28.42
C LEU A 489 1.38 13.73 28.13
N ILE A 490 2.33 14.51 27.60
CA ILE A 490 3.70 14.07 27.36
C ILE A 490 4.58 14.59 28.51
N PRO A 491 5.13 13.71 29.36
CA PRO A 491 6.02 14.11 30.46
C PRO A 491 7.20 14.95 29.95
N GLU A 492 7.62 15.96 30.73
CA GLU A 492 8.72 16.86 30.34
C GLU A 492 10.00 16.13 29.93
N GLN A 493 10.32 15.04 30.64
CA GLN A 493 11.49 14.19 30.39
C GLN A 493 11.49 13.49 29.01
N ASP A 494 10.33 13.36 28.35
CA ASP A 494 10.19 12.69 27.06
C ASP A 494 10.01 13.68 25.89
N ARG A 495 9.78 14.96 26.18
CA ARG A 495 9.59 16.01 25.16
C ARG A 495 10.77 16.09 24.18
N ASP A 496 12.01 15.99 24.65
CA ASP A 496 13.21 16.03 23.80
C ASP A 496 13.28 14.85 22.82
N LYS A 497 12.91 13.65 23.28
CA LYS A 497 12.87 12.46 22.43
C LYS A 497 11.79 12.62 21.37
N VAL A 498 10.59 13.05 21.77
CA VAL A 498 9.47 13.29 20.86
C VAL A 498 9.84 14.33 19.81
N ARG A 499 10.44 15.47 20.21
CA ARG A 499 10.99 16.47 19.26
C ARG A 499 12.00 15.84 18.28
N GLY A 500 12.85 14.92 18.75
CA GLY A 500 13.76 14.15 17.91
C GLY A 500 13.06 13.28 16.86
N HIS A 501 11.96 12.60 17.23
CA HIS A 501 11.13 11.86 16.28
C HIS A 501 10.45 12.79 15.27
N THR A 502 9.91 13.92 15.74
CA THR A 502 9.24 14.90 14.88
C THR A 502 10.19 15.47 13.82
N ARG A 503 11.45 15.77 14.17
CA ARG A 503 12.46 16.17 13.18
C ARG A 503 12.71 15.10 12.12
N ARG A 504 12.67 13.82 12.50
CA ARG A 504 12.77 12.71 11.54
C ARG A 504 11.53 12.58 10.66
N TRP A 505 10.34 12.88 11.18
CA TRP A 505 9.12 12.95 10.37
C TRP A 505 9.25 14.04 9.30
N LEU A 506 9.62 15.25 9.71
CA LEU A 506 9.82 16.38 8.80
C LEU A 506 10.85 16.06 7.71
N ALA A 507 11.94 15.39 8.06
CA ALA A 507 12.96 14.98 7.09
C ALA A 507 12.50 13.86 6.14
N ALA A 508 11.52 13.03 6.54
CA ALA A 508 11.00 11.92 5.75
C ALA A 508 9.84 12.34 4.84
N ILE A 509 9.10 13.39 5.20
CA ILE A 509 7.95 13.88 4.44
C ILE A 509 8.41 14.88 3.38
N THR A 510 8.04 14.61 2.14
CA THR A 510 8.32 15.49 0.99
C THR A 510 7.03 15.73 0.20
N ALA A 511 7.08 16.60 -0.82
CA ALA A 511 5.97 16.78 -1.75
C ALA A 511 5.59 15.47 -2.49
N ASP A 512 6.52 14.51 -2.58
CA ASP A 512 6.33 13.20 -3.19
C ASP A 512 5.82 12.14 -2.18
N SER A 513 5.54 12.52 -0.93
CA SER A 513 4.89 11.61 0.02
C SER A 513 3.37 11.55 -0.23
N PRO A 514 2.70 10.40 -0.04
CA PRO A 514 1.25 10.30 -0.22
C PRO A 514 0.50 11.37 0.58
N LEU A 515 -0.44 12.06 -0.08
CA LEU A 515 -1.19 13.17 0.54
C LEU A 515 -1.85 12.80 1.89
N PRO A 516 -2.48 11.61 2.06
CA PRO A 516 -3.02 11.22 3.36
C PRO A 516 -1.97 11.18 4.48
N VAL A 517 -0.73 10.76 4.16
CA VAL A 517 0.38 10.73 5.12
C VAL A 517 0.79 12.16 5.50
N ARG A 518 0.89 13.07 4.52
CA ARG A 518 1.18 14.50 4.77
C ARG A 518 0.13 15.13 5.69
N MET A 519 -1.15 14.86 5.45
CA MET A 519 -2.25 15.33 6.30
C MET A 519 -2.15 14.75 7.71
N LEU A 520 -1.91 13.43 7.84
CA LEU A 520 -1.78 12.79 9.14
C LEU A 520 -0.63 13.38 9.96
N ILE A 521 0.56 13.51 9.38
CA ILE A 521 1.72 14.06 10.07
C ILE A 521 1.46 15.49 10.52
N THR A 522 0.74 16.28 9.72
CA THR A 522 0.33 17.63 10.12
C THR A 522 -0.63 17.61 11.31
N CYS A 523 -1.67 16.76 11.29
CA CYS A 523 -2.57 16.59 12.42
C CYS A 523 -1.83 16.18 13.71
N LEU A 524 -0.92 15.20 13.61
CA LEU A 524 -0.11 14.77 14.74
C LEU A 524 0.82 15.88 15.24
N TYR A 525 1.38 16.70 14.35
CA TYR A 525 2.22 17.84 14.73
C TYR A 525 1.42 18.88 15.51
N LEU A 526 0.20 19.21 15.06
CA LEU A 526 -0.71 20.09 15.79
C LEU A 526 -1.09 19.52 17.17
N ASP A 527 -1.37 18.23 17.24
CA ASP A 527 -1.66 17.53 18.51
C ASP A 527 -0.46 17.61 19.48
N LEU A 528 0.78 17.56 18.98
CA LEU A 528 2.00 17.70 19.79
C LEU A 528 2.25 19.13 20.28
N ILE A 529 1.95 20.15 19.47
CA ILE A 529 2.03 21.56 19.91
C ILE A 529 1.00 21.78 21.02
N ALA A 530 -0.23 21.30 20.83
CA ALA A 530 -1.28 21.36 21.83
C ALA A 530 -0.89 20.58 23.10
N ALA A 531 -0.21 19.44 22.98
CA ALA A 531 0.34 18.70 24.13
C ALA A 531 1.48 19.41 24.88
N GLY A 532 1.93 20.59 24.41
CA GLY A 532 2.94 21.39 25.10
C GLY A 532 4.37 20.86 24.93
N VAL A 533 4.64 20.06 23.88
CA VAL A 533 5.97 19.45 23.64
C VAL A 533 7.08 20.49 23.50
N TRP A 534 6.78 21.66 22.96
CA TRP A 534 7.73 22.77 22.83
C TRP A 534 7.70 23.76 24.01
N GLY A 535 6.70 23.71 24.90
CA GLY A 535 6.57 24.67 26.00
C GLY A 535 6.56 26.12 25.50
N HIS A 536 7.57 26.91 25.89
CA HIS A 536 7.75 28.31 25.50
C HIS A 536 8.70 28.49 24.30
N ASP A 537 9.22 27.40 23.76
CA ASP A 537 10.12 27.41 22.61
C ASP A 537 9.32 27.64 21.32
N ASP A 538 9.86 28.46 20.41
CA ASP A 538 9.23 28.81 19.13
C ASP A 538 9.73 27.95 17.95
N ASP A 539 10.63 27.00 18.21
CA ASP A 539 11.19 26.06 17.23
C ASP A 539 10.12 25.27 16.44
N TRP A 540 8.90 25.11 16.99
CA TRP A 540 7.79 24.44 16.31
C TRP A 540 7.36 25.16 15.02
N ARG A 541 7.54 26.48 14.93
CA ARG A 541 7.09 27.29 13.78
C ARG A 541 7.76 26.85 12.47
N SER A 542 9.07 26.56 12.49
CA SER A 542 9.79 26.13 11.29
C SER A 542 9.20 24.83 10.73
N GLY A 543 9.02 23.82 11.59
CA GLY A 543 8.47 22.53 11.18
C GLY A 543 7.01 22.62 10.72
N LEU A 544 6.18 23.46 11.38
CA LEU A 544 4.81 23.67 10.94
C LEU A 544 4.74 24.41 9.60
N GLY A 545 5.63 25.38 9.37
CA GLY A 545 5.73 26.09 8.09
C GLY A 545 6.18 25.18 6.94
N GLU A 546 7.07 24.23 7.20
CA GLU A 546 7.47 23.19 6.23
C GLU A 546 6.31 22.24 5.93
N LEU A 547 5.56 21.79 6.94
CA LEU A 547 4.39 20.94 6.76
C LEU A 547 3.26 21.63 5.99
N ALA A 548 2.96 22.90 6.30
CA ALA A 548 1.97 23.68 5.57
C ALA A 548 2.32 23.77 4.07
N GLN A 549 3.59 24.01 3.75
CA GLN A 549 4.05 24.01 2.36
C GLN A 549 3.97 22.62 1.72
N ALA A 550 4.36 21.58 2.45
CA ALA A 550 4.28 20.21 1.98
C ALA A 550 2.82 19.78 1.74
N LEU A 551 1.83 20.35 2.43
CA LEU A 551 0.41 20.05 2.23
C LEU A 551 -0.17 20.62 0.94
N CYS A 552 0.46 21.62 0.33
CA CYS A 552 -0.01 22.18 -0.92
C CYS A 552 -0.03 21.07 -2.00
N PRO A 553 -1.19 20.79 -2.63
CA PRO A 553 -1.28 19.71 -3.61
C PRO A 553 -0.53 20.08 -4.89
N THR A 554 0.08 19.08 -5.53
CA THR A 554 0.65 19.26 -6.87
C THR A 554 -0.46 19.43 -7.91
N GLU A 555 -0.14 19.92 -9.12
CA GLU A 555 -1.14 20.03 -10.20
C GLU A 555 -1.85 18.71 -10.53
N THR A 556 -1.12 17.58 -10.41
CA THR A 556 -1.67 16.24 -10.63
C THR A 556 -2.64 15.87 -9.52
N GLU A 557 -2.28 16.15 -8.26
CA GLU A 557 -3.12 15.84 -7.12
C GLU A 557 -4.38 16.71 -7.07
N GLN A 558 -4.24 17.99 -7.40
CA GLN A 558 -5.39 18.89 -7.50
C GLN A 558 -6.44 18.38 -8.48
N LYS A 559 -6.03 17.79 -9.62
CA LYS A 559 -6.96 17.22 -10.61
C LYS A 559 -7.62 15.92 -10.14
N ALA A 560 -6.98 15.19 -9.25
CA ALA A 560 -7.46 13.91 -8.73
C ALA A 560 -8.23 14.04 -7.40
N LEU A 561 -8.15 15.20 -6.73
CA LEU A 561 -8.76 15.45 -5.43
C LEU A 561 -10.27 15.70 -5.56
N PRO A 562 -11.12 14.93 -4.85
CA PRO A 562 -12.54 15.25 -4.72
C PRO A 562 -12.74 16.54 -3.91
N ASP A 563 -13.83 17.27 -4.18
CA ASP A 563 -14.18 18.53 -3.50
C ASP A 563 -14.16 18.41 -1.97
N GLN A 564 -14.69 17.31 -1.42
CA GLN A 564 -14.74 17.09 0.04
C GLN A 564 -13.35 16.86 0.65
N ALA A 565 -12.41 16.29 -0.12
CA ALA A 565 -11.02 16.11 0.30
C ALA A 565 -10.25 17.42 0.20
N GLN A 566 -10.46 18.18 -0.88
CA GLN A 566 -9.89 19.51 -1.06
C GLN A 566 -10.33 20.46 0.06
N ALA A 567 -11.62 20.47 0.43
CA ALA A 567 -12.12 21.30 1.53
C ALA A 567 -11.43 20.97 2.86
N ARG A 568 -11.26 19.68 3.19
CA ARG A 568 -10.57 19.25 4.42
C ARG A 568 -9.09 19.62 4.43
N LEU A 569 -8.38 19.41 3.32
CA LEU A 569 -6.99 19.81 3.15
C LEU A 569 -6.83 21.32 3.35
N SER A 570 -7.71 22.10 2.73
CA SER A 570 -7.70 23.56 2.78
C SER A 570 -8.02 24.09 4.18
N THR A 571 -8.97 23.48 4.89
CA THR A 571 -9.24 23.80 6.30
C THR A 571 -8.06 23.44 7.21
N LEU A 572 -7.38 22.30 6.97
CA LEU A 572 -6.17 21.93 7.73
C LEU A 572 -5.01 22.92 7.48
N LEU A 573 -4.84 23.38 6.23
CA LEU A 573 -3.88 24.43 5.88
C LEU A 573 -4.20 25.75 6.62
N ALA A 574 -5.46 26.16 6.65
CA ALA A 574 -5.89 27.34 7.38
C ALA A 574 -5.61 27.23 8.88
N ALA A 575 -5.81 26.05 9.49
CA ALA A 575 -5.45 25.80 10.89
C ALA A 575 -3.94 25.94 11.14
N CYS A 576 -3.09 25.50 10.21
CA CYS A 576 -1.65 25.69 10.30
C CYS A 576 -1.26 27.17 10.21
N LEU A 577 -1.86 27.91 9.26
CA LEU A 577 -1.61 29.34 9.07
C LEU A 577 -2.07 30.16 10.27
N ALA A 578 -3.26 29.88 10.82
CA ALA A 578 -3.77 30.55 12.02
C ALA A 578 -2.81 30.40 13.20
N LEU A 579 -2.30 29.18 13.42
CA LEU A 579 -1.34 28.94 14.49
C LEU A 579 0.01 29.65 14.23
N LEU A 580 0.50 29.68 12.99
CA LEU A 580 1.73 30.39 12.63
C LEU A 580 1.63 31.91 12.79
N LEU A 581 0.43 32.47 12.54
CA LEU A 581 0.14 33.90 12.64
C LEU A 581 -0.03 34.37 14.09
N GLN A 582 -0.22 33.46 15.05
CA GLN A 582 -0.22 33.83 16.47
C GLN A 582 1.13 34.46 16.86
N ASP A 583 1.06 35.68 17.38
CA ASP A 583 2.21 36.52 17.76
C ASP A 583 3.18 36.85 16.60
N ALA A 584 2.75 36.68 15.33
CA ALA A 584 3.55 36.97 14.15
C ALA A 584 2.90 38.04 13.28
N ASP A 585 3.69 39.05 12.88
CA ASP A 585 3.27 40.10 11.95
C ASP A 585 3.70 39.67 10.53
N LEU A 586 2.76 39.52 9.59
CA LEU A 586 3.06 39.20 8.20
C LEU A 586 4.00 40.20 7.55
N GLN A 587 4.11 41.43 8.07
CA GLN A 587 5.00 42.50 7.63
C GLN A 587 6.16 42.74 8.62
N GLY A 588 6.28 41.92 9.65
CA GLY A 588 7.32 42.03 10.66
C GLY A 588 8.69 41.50 10.21
N GLY A 589 9.70 41.70 11.06
CA GLY A 589 11.10 41.36 10.76
C GLY A 589 11.67 40.22 11.61
N SER A 590 10.90 39.67 12.54
CA SER A 590 11.32 38.59 13.44
C SER A 590 11.49 37.26 12.69
N ALA A 591 12.04 36.25 13.37
CA ALA A 591 12.11 34.91 12.78
C ALA A 591 10.70 34.30 12.61
N ALA A 592 9.80 34.52 13.56
CA ALA A 592 8.40 34.08 13.47
C ALA A 592 7.68 34.75 12.29
N ASP A 593 7.86 36.07 12.12
CA ASP A 593 7.26 36.85 11.03
C ASP A 593 7.67 36.31 9.65
N ARG A 594 8.96 35.98 9.48
CA ARG A 594 9.46 35.43 8.22
C ARG A 594 8.89 34.04 7.93
N THR A 595 8.81 33.18 8.93
CA THR A 595 8.24 31.84 8.77
C THR A 595 6.75 31.91 8.44
N ALA A 596 6.00 32.75 9.16
CA ALA A 596 4.57 32.97 8.91
C ALA A 596 4.33 33.56 7.51
N ARG A 597 5.08 34.60 7.11
CA ARG A 597 5.01 35.18 5.76
C ARG A 597 5.30 34.15 4.68
N HIS A 598 6.37 33.37 4.84
CA HIS A 598 6.76 32.39 3.84
C HIS A 598 5.71 31.28 3.67
N ALA A 599 5.14 30.79 4.78
CA ALA A 599 4.04 29.84 4.73
C ALA A 599 2.78 30.47 4.09
N TRP A 600 2.44 31.71 4.45
CA TRP A 600 1.32 32.45 3.88
C TRP A 600 1.43 32.56 2.36
N GLU A 601 2.52 33.11 1.84
CA GLU A 601 2.78 33.32 0.40
C GLU A 601 2.71 32.04 -0.43
N ARG A 602 2.92 30.87 0.18
CA ARG A 602 2.85 29.56 -0.48
C ARG A 602 1.47 28.92 -0.40
N CYS A 603 0.72 29.18 0.67
CA CYS A 603 -0.44 28.36 1.04
C CYS A 603 -1.79 29.10 0.96
N TYR A 604 -1.81 30.44 0.95
CA TYR A 604 -3.07 31.20 1.10
C TYR A 604 -4.08 30.89 -0.03
N GLU A 605 -3.62 30.72 -1.27
CA GLU A 605 -4.49 30.38 -2.41
C GLU A 605 -5.20 29.03 -2.20
N TRP A 606 -4.56 28.09 -1.52
CA TRP A 606 -5.14 26.80 -1.18
C TRP A 606 -6.06 26.89 0.03
N ALA A 607 -5.65 27.64 1.06
CA ALA A 607 -6.45 27.86 2.27
C ALA A 607 -7.82 28.49 1.95
N ALA A 608 -7.92 29.34 0.92
CA ALA A 608 -9.16 29.98 0.47
C ALA A 608 -10.29 28.98 0.12
N PHE A 609 -9.98 27.72 -0.20
CA PHE A 609 -10.98 26.68 -0.48
C PHE A 609 -11.50 25.97 0.78
N GLY A 610 -11.06 26.37 1.98
CA GLY A 610 -11.49 25.78 3.24
C GLY A 610 -12.97 25.99 3.53
N ARG A 611 -13.46 25.23 4.51
CA ARG A 611 -14.84 25.26 4.97
C ARG A 611 -14.89 25.43 6.49
N PRO A 612 -15.57 26.47 7.02
CA PRO A 612 -15.71 26.71 8.46
C PRO A 612 -16.28 25.51 9.22
N GLU A 613 -17.26 24.80 8.63
CA GLU A 613 -17.91 23.64 9.24
C GLU A 613 -16.98 22.43 9.45
N LEU A 614 -15.79 22.43 8.83
CA LEU A 614 -14.79 21.37 8.98
C LEU A 614 -13.71 21.72 10.01
N VAL A 615 -13.72 22.93 10.59
CA VAL A 615 -12.67 23.40 11.50
C VAL A 615 -12.68 22.61 12.81
N GLU A 616 -13.82 22.57 13.49
CA GLU A 616 -13.93 21.95 14.82
C GLU A 616 -13.47 20.48 14.85
N PRO A 617 -13.85 19.60 13.89
CA PRO A 617 -13.38 18.21 13.86
C PRO A 617 -11.88 18.02 13.62
N LEU A 618 -11.19 19.00 13.02
CA LEU A 618 -9.78 18.89 12.65
C LEU A 618 -8.84 19.43 13.74
N LEU A 619 -9.34 20.33 14.59
CA LEU A 619 -8.58 20.95 15.67
C LEU A 619 -8.40 20.03 16.89
N PRO A 620 -7.28 20.12 17.62
CA PRO A 620 -7.11 19.46 18.91
C PRO A 620 -8.16 19.97 19.94
N ASP A 621 -8.70 19.09 20.79
CA ASP A 621 -9.64 19.47 21.86
C ASP A 621 -8.93 20.34 22.93
N PHE A 622 -9.02 21.66 22.77
CA PHE A 622 -8.40 22.69 23.62
C PHE A 622 -8.65 22.51 25.12
N ARG A 623 -9.69 21.78 25.54
CA ARG A 623 -9.98 21.54 26.97
C ARG A 623 -9.05 20.53 27.63
N ARG A 624 -8.22 19.85 26.86
CA ARG A 624 -7.43 18.69 27.30
C ARG A 624 -5.92 18.86 27.17
N PHE A 625 -5.48 20.06 26.80
CA PHE A 625 -4.12 20.33 26.34
C PHE A 625 -3.51 21.51 27.12
N GLU A 626 -2.23 21.39 27.47
CA GLU A 626 -1.49 22.41 28.25
C GLU A 626 -0.65 23.35 27.35
N GLY A 627 -0.58 23.08 26.05
CA GLY A 627 0.21 23.82 25.07
C GLY A 627 -0.60 24.82 24.24
N ARG A 628 0.00 25.30 23.14
CA ARG A 628 -0.62 26.26 22.22
C ARG A 628 -1.61 25.55 21.30
N THR A 629 -2.74 26.21 21.01
CA THR A 629 -3.73 25.75 20.03
C THR A 629 -4.32 26.96 19.32
N THR A 630 -4.91 26.73 18.15
CA THR A 630 -5.78 27.69 17.48
C THR A 630 -7.23 27.44 17.89
N THR A 631 -8.05 28.49 17.83
CA THR A 631 -9.50 28.47 18.02
C THR A 631 -10.22 28.42 16.68
N VAL A 632 -11.51 28.05 16.69
CA VAL A 632 -12.34 28.06 15.48
C VAL A 632 -12.37 29.45 14.83
N THR A 633 -12.52 30.50 15.64
CA THR A 633 -12.58 31.89 15.17
C THR A 633 -11.28 32.35 14.50
N GLU A 634 -10.11 31.99 15.04
CA GLU A 634 -8.82 32.33 14.41
C GLU A 634 -8.67 31.66 13.04
N VAL A 635 -9.13 30.40 12.90
CA VAL A 635 -9.10 29.71 11.61
C VAL A 635 -10.09 30.34 10.62
N GLU A 636 -11.29 30.69 11.07
CA GLU A 636 -12.29 31.39 10.23
C GLU A 636 -11.76 32.74 9.72
N GLN A 637 -11.09 33.52 10.57
CA GLN A 637 -10.43 34.78 10.18
C GLN A 637 -9.37 34.55 9.11
N VAL A 638 -8.58 33.48 9.22
CA VAL A 638 -7.58 33.11 8.21
C VAL A 638 -8.23 32.68 6.90
N LEU A 639 -9.34 31.93 6.95
CA LEU A 639 -10.10 31.55 5.75
C LEU A 639 -10.62 32.79 5.01
N GLU A 640 -11.24 33.73 5.74
CA GLU A 640 -11.72 35.00 5.21
C GLU A 640 -10.56 35.83 4.61
N LEU A 641 -9.44 35.93 5.33
CA LEU A 641 -8.26 36.66 4.85
C LEU A 641 -7.66 36.01 3.59
N ALA A 642 -7.65 34.69 3.52
CA ALA A 642 -7.16 33.94 2.37
C ALA A 642 -8.07 34.15 1.14
N GLU A 643 -9.40 34.06 1.32
CA GLU A 643 -10.39 34.34 0.28
C GLU A 643 -10.24 35.77 -0.28
N ASN A 644 -10.18 36.76 0.61
CA ASN A 644 -9.94 38.15 0.23
C ASN A 644 -8.60 38.35 -0.50
N SER A 645 -7.58 37.58 -0.14
CA SER A 645 -6.24 37.65 -0.76
C SER A 645 -6.18 36.99 -2.14
N VAL A 646 -7.11 36.08 -2.48
CA VAL A 646 -7.23 35.54 -3.83
C VAL A 646 -7.76 36.60 -4.80
N ASP A 647 -8.80 37.33 -4.38
CA ASP A 647 -9.41 38.39 -5.18
C ASP A 647 -8.52 39.64 -5.25
N GLU A 648 -7.98 40.07 -4.11
CA GLU A 648 -7.10 41.22 -3.97
C GLU A 648 -5.83 40.80 -3.22
N PRO A 649 -4.72 40.49 -3.92
CA PRO A 649 -3.46 40.00 -3.29
C PRO A 649 -2.90 40.91 -2.20
N SER A 650 -3.30 42.18 -2.17
CA SER A 650 -2.92 43.14 -1.15
C SER A 650 -3.76 43.08 0.13
N ALA A 651 -4.80 42.26 0.21
CA ALA A 651 -5.71 42.19 1.36
C ALA A 651 -5.00 41.91 2.68
N ALA A 652 -4.07 40.96 2.71
CA ALA A 652 -3.25 40.67 3.90
C ALA A 652 -2.38 41.86 4.36
N VAL A 653 -1.83 42.63 3.41
CA VAL A 653 -1.08 43.86 3.73
C VAL A 653 -2.02 44.94 4.24
N GLN A 654 -3.23 45.04 3.69
CA GLN A 654 -4.22 46.02 4.13
C GLN A 654 -4.70 45.72 5.56
N GLU A 655 -4.95 44.46 5.89
CA GLU A 655 -5.47 44.09 7.21
C GLU A 655 -4.45 44.34 8.33
N ASP A 656 -3.18 43.96 8.14
CA ASP A 656 -2.08 44.32 9.08
C ASP A 656 -2.04 45.83 9.35
N LEU A 657 -2.13 46.62 8.29
CA LEU A 657 -2.09 48.08 8.39
C LEU A 657 -3.33 48.63 9.14
N ARG A 658 -4.51 48.04 8.95
CA ARG A 658 -5.73 48.42 9.70
C ARG A 658 -5.61 48.06 11.18
N GLU A 659 -5.10 46.89 11.53
CA GLU A 659 -4.84 46.48 12.92
C GLU A 659 -3.86 47.43 13.61
N ARG A 660 -2.89 47.96 12.86
CA ARG A 660 -1.94 49.00 13.32
C ARG A 660 -2.55 50.41 13.39
N GLY A 661 -3.84 50.56 13.08
CA GLY A 661 -4.59 51.81 13.19
C GLY A 661 -4.47 52.74 11.98
N PHE A 662 -4.10 52.24 10.80
CA PHE A 662 -4.10 53.01 9.56
C PHE A 662 -5.41 52.85 8.79
N GLU A 663 -5.90 53.95 8.23
CA GLU A 663 -6.93 53.96 7.20
C GLU A 663 -6.26 53.82 5.83
N ILE A 664 -6.84 53.02 4.94
CA ILE A 664 -6.23 52.62 3.67
C ILE A 664 -7.27 52.74 2.56
N ASP A 665 -6.95 53.54 1.56
CA ASP A 665 -7.75 53.74 0.35
C ASP A 665 -6.90 53.49 -0.90
N ARG A 666 -7.57 53.30 -2.04
CA ARG A 666 -6.93 53.24 -3.36
C ARG A 666 -7.44 54.39 -4.22
N LEU A 667 -6.57 55.35 -4.54
CA LEU A 667 -6.90 56.56 -5.28
C LEU A 667 -6.00 56.70 -6.50
N ASP A 668 -6.60 56.79 -7.68
CA ASP A 668 -5.93 57.03 -8.96
C ASP A 668 -4.70 56.12 -9.22
N GLY A 669 -4.80 54.86 -8.77
CA GLY A 669 -3.76 53.82 -8.90
C GLY A 669 -2.75 53.76 -7.74
N ALA A 670 -2.74 54.73 -6.83
CA ALA A 670 -1.87 54.74 -5.65
C ALA A 670 -2.59 54.27 -4.39
N TRP A 671 -1.84 53.61 -3.50
CA TRP A 671 -2.30 53.32 -2.14
C TRP A 671 -2.17 54.58 -1.29
N VAL A 672 -3.27 55.02 -0.69
CA VAL A 672 -3.30 56.20 0.17
C VAL A 672 -3.56 55.75 1.60
N VAL A 673 -2.58 55.99 2.47
CA VAL A 673 -2.59 55.53 3.85
C VAL A 673 -2.56 56.73 4.80
N THR A 674 -3.56 56.81 5.66
CA THR A 674 -3.74 57.88 6.65
C THR A 674 -3.70 57.31 8.06
N GLY A 675 -2.90 57.90 8.95
CA GLY A 675 -2.83 57.45 10.36
C GLY A 675 -1.75 58.15 11.18
N GLU A 676 -1.63 57.77 12.45
CA GLU A 676 -0.60 58.30 13.33
C GLU A 676 0.77 57.67 13.05
N CYS A 677 1.63 58.37 12.31
CA CYS A 677 3.03 57.96 12.11
C CYS A 677 4.02 59.11 12.36
N ARG A 678 5.15 58.80 13.01
CA ARG A 678 6.21 59.80 13.31
C ARG A 678 7.04 60.20 12.10
N ARG A 679 7.25 59.29 11.14
CA ARG A 679 8.12 59.49 9.96
C ARG A 679 7.43 58.95 8.70
N PRO A 680 6.59 59.76 8.01
CA PRO A 680 5.82 59.31 6.86
C PRO A 680 6.65 58.69 5.75
N LEU A 681 7.81 59.25 5.39
CA LEU A 681 8.67 58.65 4.36
C LEU A 681 9.20 57.26 4.74
N ARG A 682 9.48 57.00 6.02
CA ARG A 682 9.95 55.68 6.47
C ARG A 682 8.82 54.66 6.43
N GLU A 683 7.62 55.03 6.87
CA GLU A 683 6.44 54.16 6.76
C GLU A 683 6.07 53.93 5.30
N ALA A 684 6.09 54.96 4.45
CA ALA A 684 5.84 54.81 3.03
C ALA A 684 6.84 53.87 2.35
N ALA A 685 8.12 53.94 2.75
CA ALA A 685 9.16 53.04 2.24
C ALA A 685 8.95 51.58 2.67
N ARG A 686 8.41 51.36 3.88
CA ARG A 686 7.96 50.03 4.32
C ARG A 686 6.76 49.57 3.49
N MET A 687 5.67 50.34 3.51
CA MET A 687 4.41 50.01 2.83
C MET A 687 4.57 49.78 1.33
N ILE A 688 5.36 50.59 0.61
CA ILE A 688 5.60 50.37 -0.83
C ILE A 688 6.37 49.08 -1.09
N THR A 689 7.22 48.66 -0.15
CA THR A 689 7.92 47.38 -0.23
C THR A 689 6.95 46.22 -0.04
N ASP A 690 6.08 46.33 0.96
CA ASP A 690 5.08 45.32 1.31
C ASP A 690 4.03 45.17 0.18
N PHE A 691 3.45 46.28 -0.29
CA PHE A 691 2.51 46.27 -1.41
C PHE A 691 3.15 45.79 -2.72
N ALA A 692 4.40 46.12 -2.99
CA ALA A 692 5.08 45.63 -4.19
C ALA A 692 5.43 44.14 -4.12
N ALA A 693 5.64 43.56 -2.93
CA ALA A 693 5.89 42.14 -2.77
C ALA A 693 4.69 41.28 -3.18
N VAL A 694 3.47 41.79 -2.94
CA VAL A 694 2.21 41.09 -3.24
C VAL A 694 1.54 41.55 -4.54
N SER A 695 2.01 42.65 -5.14
CA SER A 695 1.43 43.19 -6.37
C SER A 695 1.82 42.38 -7.60
N LYS A 696 0.83 42.01 -8.42
CA LYS A 696 1.03 41.46 -9.78
C LYS A 696 1.41 42.55 -10.80
N GLN A 697 1.37 43.83 -10.42
CA GLN A 697 1.72 44.97 -11.28
C GLN A 697 3.23 45.25 -11.21
N GLY A 698 3.84 45.61 -12.34
CA GLY A 698 5.29 45.88 -12.44
C GLY A 698 5.79 47.14 -11.70
N GLY A 699 4.91 47.88 -11.05
CA GLY A 699 5.22 49.06 -10.24
C GLY A 699 4.13 49.36 -9.23
N THR A 700 4.50 50.03 -8.14
CA THR A 700 3.63 50.36 -7.01
C THR A 700 3.84 51.81 -6.61
N ALA A 701 2.77 52.48 -6.18
CA ALA A 701 2.82 53.81 -5.59
C ALA A 701 2.14 53.83 -4.24
N VAL A 702 2.74 54.53 -3.27
CA VAL A 702 2.18 54.72 -1.94
C VAL A 702 2.29 56.17 -1.52
N VAL A 703 1.19 56.71 -1.01
CA VAL A 703 1.08 57.98 -0.32
C VAL A 703 0.83 57.69 1.16
N VAL A 704 1.72 58.17 2.02
CA VAL A 704 1.50 58.13 3.47
C VAL A 704 1.42 59.56 3.98
N SER A 705 0.36 59.88 4.71
CA SER A 705 0.21 61.19 5.32
C SER A 705 -0.08 61.12 6.81
N ASN A 706 0.45 62.10 7.54
CA ASN A 706 0.07 62.40 8.92
C ASN A 706 -0.41 63.86 9.01
N ARG A 707 -0.74 64.34 10.22
CA ARG A 707 -1.23 65.72 10.44
C ARG A 707 -0.26 66.84 10.03
N ARG A 708 1.02 66.56 9.75
CA ARG A 708 2.07 67.56 9.53
C ARG A 708 2.70 67.50 8.14
N THR A 709 2.85 66.30 7.59
CA THR A 709 3.67 66.00 6.42
C THR A 709 3.11 64.80 5.67
N MET A 710 3.38 64.75 4.37
CA MET A 710 3.04 63.64 3.49
C MET A 710 4.27 63.21 2.71
N ALA A 711 4.35 61.91 2.44
CA ALA A 711 5.35 61.31 1.56
C ALA A 711 4.66 60.52 0.45
N LEU A 712 5.07 60.75 -0.80
CA LEU A 712 4.65 59.98 -1.97
C LEU A 712 5.86 59.26 -2.53
N LEU A 713 5.76 57.94 -2.71
CA LEU A 713 6.79 57.08 -3.26
C LEU A 713 6.26 56.35 -4.48
N LEU A 714 7.11 56.18 -5.49
CA LEU A 714 6.88 55.41 -6.71
C LEU A 714 8.03 54.43 -6.89
N TRP A 715 7.73 53.16 -7.13
CA TRP A 715 8.74 52.13 -7.30
C TRP A 715 8.35 51.15 -8.40
N SER A 716 9.25 50.96 -9.37
CA SER A 716 9.12 49.93 -10.42
C SER A 716 10.49 49.41 -10.82
N GLY A 717 10.68 48.09 -10.68
CA GLY A 717 11.95 47.41 -10.91
C GLY A 717 13.08 48.03 -10.08
N ARG A 718 14.04 48.67 -10.75
CA ARG A 718 15.19 49.31 -10.09
C ARG A 718 15.02 50.81 -9.87
N SER A 719 13.94 51.42 -10.38
CA SER A 719 13.72 52.87 -10.31
C SER A 719 12.83 53.23 -9.12
N LEU A 720 13.33 54.07 -8.22
CA LEU A 720 12.59 54.60 -7.07
C LEU A 720 12.58 56.13 -7.15
N ALA A 721 11.41 56.75 -7.03
CA ALA A 721 11.28 58.19 -6.88
C ALA A 721 10.35 58.52 -5.72
N PHE A 722 10.67 59.56 -4.96
CA PHE A 722 9.79 60.02 -3.89
C PHE A 722 9.86 61.51 -3.65
N THR A 723 8.84 62.03 -2.97
CA THR A 723 8.78 63.41 -2.49
C THR A 723 8.26 63.43 -1.05
N GLU A 724 8.91 64.23 -0.19
CA GLU A 724 8.51 64.51 1.19
C GLU A 724 8.92 65.95 1.54
N GLY A 725 8.17 66.61 2.42
CA GLY A 725 8.56 67.88 3.05
C GLY A 725 7.91 69.14 2.47
N LYS A 726 8.31 70.31 3.00
CA LYS A 726 7.85 71.64 2.58
C LYS A 726 9.07 72.55 2.33
N PRO A 727 9.39 72.95 1.08
CA PRO A 727 8.68 72.64 -0.17
C PRO A 727 9.00 71.22 -0.70
N PRO A 728 8.03 70.55 -1.33
CA PRO A 728 8.21 69.20 -1.89
C PRO A 728 9.17 69.21 -3.10
N THR A 729 10.10 68.26 -3.14
CA THR A 729 11.02 68.03 -4.26
C THR A 729 11.11 66.55 -4.58
N TRP A 730 11.23 66.23 -5.87
CA TRP A 730 11.44 64.86 -6.33
C TRP A 730 12.89 64.44 -6.10
N ARG A 731 13.07 63.26 -5.52
CA ARG A 731 14.36 62.58 -5.41
C ARG A 731 14.28 61.23 -6.09
N SER A 732 15.18 60.98 -7.04
CA SER A 732 15.21 59.72 -7.81
C SER A 732 16.46 58.91 -7.49
N TYR A 733 16.29 57.58 -7.49
CA TYR A 733 17.33 56.58 -7.23
C TYR A 733 17.22 55.41 -8.19
N GLN A 734 18.37 54.81 -8.50
CA GLN A 734 18.47 53.50 -9.14
C GLN A 734 18.99 52.51 -8.12
N LEU A 735 18.15 51.57 -7.70
CA LEU A 735 18.45 50.55 -6.71
C LEU A 735 19.38 49.47 -7.28
N SER A 736 20.23 48.90 -6.43
CA SER A 736 20.92 47.63 -6.71
C SER A 736 19.91 46.47 -6.65
N GLY A 737 20.17 45.36 -7.34
CA GLY A 737 19.24 44.22 -7.40
C GLY A 737 18.88 43.58 -6.04
N LEU A 738 19.62 43.90 -4.97
CA LEU A 738 19.38 43.42 -3.60
C LEU A 738 18.80 44.49 -2.65
N SER A 739 18.56 45.72 -3.11
CA SER A 739 18.09 46.82 -2.26
C SER A 739 16.60 47.10 -2.49
N THR A 740 15.83 47.21 -1.42
CA THR A 740 14.43 47.66 -1.45
C THR A 740 14.33 49.13 -1.03
N PRO A 741 13.19 49.81 -1.30
CA PRO A 741 12.93 51.14 -0.75
C PRO A 741 13.03 51.17 0.78
N HIS A 742 12.53 50.13 1.46
CA HIS A 742 12.65 50.00 2.91
C HIS A 742 14.11 49.94 3.37
N SER A 743 14.97 49.13 2.72
CA SER A 743 16.39 49.05 3.08
C SER A 743 17.14 50.36 2.83
N LEU A 744 16.82 51.08 1.75
CA LEU A 744 17.49 52.34 1.41
C LEU A 744 17.11 53.48 2.36
N ILE A 745 15.82 53.61 2.68
CA ILE A 745 15.27 54.74 3.44
C ILE A 745 15.21 54.46 4.95
N GLY A 746 15.02 53.19 5.33
CA GLY A 746 14.85 52.72 6.70
C GLY A 746 16.15 52.44 7.46
N GLY A 747 17.30 52.48 6.80
CA GLY A 747 18.62 52.28 7.42
C GLY A 747 18.96 53.29 8.52
N SER A 748 19.85 52.91 9.44
CA SER A 748 20.32 53.76 10.55
C SER A 748 21.08 55.02 10.09
N GLU A 749 21.62 55.01 8.88
CA GLU A 749 22.39 56.12 8.29
C GLU A 749 21.52 57.23 7.66
N GLY A 750 20.19 57.03 7.60
CA GLY A 750 19.27 57.98 6.97
C GLY A 750 19.29 57.91 5.44
N VAL A 751 18.47 58.76 4.79
CA VAL A 751 18.28 58.75 3.33
C VAL A 751 19.59 59.16 2.62
N PRO A 752 20.16 58.31 1.74
CA PRO A 752 21.39 58.61 1.03
C PRO A 752 21.27 59.85 0.14
N SER A 753 22.33 60.64 0.02
CA SER A 753 22.32 61.81 -0.88
C SER A 753 22.23 61.39 -2.36
N THR A 754 21.36 62.06 -3.13
CA THR A 754 21.25 61.90 -4.59
C THR A 754 21.52 63.23 -5.28
N LYS A 755 22.09 63.19 -6.49
CA LYS A 755 22.26 64.37 -7.34
C LYS A 755 21.01 64.67 -8.17
N ASP A 756 20.07 63.73 -8.29
CA ASP A 756 18.83 63.90 -9.04
C ASP A 756 17.71 64.42 -8.13
N ILE A 757 17.78 65.72 -7.83
CA ILE A 757 16.76 66.46 -7.08
C ILE A 757 16.08 67.45 -8.01
N ARG A 758 14.76 67.35 -8.17
CA ARG A 758 13.97 68.19 -9.09
C ARG A 758 12.81 68.88 -8.36
N LYS A 759 12.36 70.02 -8.86
CA LYS A 759 11.16 70.71 -8.34
C LYS A 759 9.92 69.83 -8.53
N LEU A 760 8.91 69.98 -7.67
CA LEU A 760 7.64 69.24 -7.78
C LEU A 760 6.94 69.49 -9.13
N LEU A 761 6.91 70.75 -9.56
CA LEU A 761 6.37 71.19 -10.85
C LEU A 761 7.38 72.08 -11.61
N PRO A 762 7.46 71.98 -12.95
CA PRO A 762 6.79 70.99 -13.80
C PRO A 762 7.29 69.55 -13.57
N LEU A 763 6.45 68.54 -13.82
CA LEU A 763 6.73 67.13 -13.52
C LEU A 763 7.93 66.62 -14.35
N PRO A 764 9.02 66.13 -13.73
CA PRO A 764 10.17 65.58 -14.46
C PRO A 764 9.80 64.37 -15.32
N ASP A 765 10.38 64.24 -16.52
CA ASP A 765 10.05 63.14 -17.44
C ASP A 765 10.35 61.75 -16.83
N SER A 766 11.46 61.62 -16.09
CA SER A 766 11.82 60.38 -15.39
C SER A 766 10.80 59.96 -14.32
N VAL A 767 10.14 60.92 -13.67
CA VAL A 767 9.08 60.67 -12.71
C VAL A 767 7.77 60.35 -13.42
N ARG A 768 7.48 61.00 -14.55
CA ARG A 768 6.30 60.73 -15.39
C ARG A 768 6.32 59.30 -15.93
N GLU A 769 7.44 58.87 -16.49
CA GLU A 769 7.62 57.49 -16.99
C GLU A 769 7.51 56.45 -15.87
N LEU A 770 7.99 56.78 -14.66
CA LEU A 770 7.85 55.90 -13.50
C LEU A 770 6.39 55.84 -13.01
N ALA A 771 5.67 56.96 -13.03
CA ALA A 771 4.24 57.04 -12.71
C ALA A 771 3.41 56.13 -13.62
N GLU A 772 3.65 56.21 -14.93
CA GLU A 772 2.99 55.40 -15.95
C GLU A 772 3.24 53.90 -15.71
N ARG A 773 4.49 53.52 -15.38
CA ARG A 773 4.82 52.13 -15.02
C ARG A 773 4.16 51.64 -13.73
N CYS A 774 3.84 52.55 -12.80
CA CYS A 774 3.08 52.24 -11.59
C CYS A 774 1.56 52.30 -11.82
N GLY A 775 1.09 52.71 -13.01
CA GLY A 775 -0.33 52.83 -13.33
C GLY A 775 -1.03 54.00 -12.62
N VAL A 776 -0.32 55.10 -12.36
CA VAL A 776 -0.79 56.18 -11.49
C VAL A 776 -0.97 57.51 -12.22
N ASP A 777 -2.12 58.17 -12.03
CA ASP A 777 -2.35 59.56 -12.49
C ASP A 777 -1.77 60.57 -11.48
N LEU A 778 -0.47 60.83 -11.63
CA LEU A 778 0.25 61.73 -10.73
C LEU A 778 -0.29 63.18 -10.68
N PRO A 779 -0.66 63.81 -11.80
CA PRO A 779 -1.32 65.12 -11.78
C PRO A 779 -2.59 65.16 -10.90
N SER A 780 -3.45 64.14 -10.97
CA SER A 780 -4.65 64.05 -10.13
C SER A 780 -4.28 63.94 -8.65
N LEU A 781 -3.36 63.03 -8.29
CA LEU A 781 -2.87 62.85 -6.91
C LEU A 781 -2.19 64.09 -6.33
N ILE A 782 -1.35 64.77 -7.13
CA ILE A 782 -0.71 66.02 -6.70
C ILE A 782 -1.78 67.11 -6.47
N SER A 783 -2.79 67.21 -7.34
CA SER A 783 -3.81 68.25 -7.24
C SER A 783 -4.76 68.10 -6.04
N ARG A 784 -5.08 66.86 -5.65
CA ARG A 784 -6.02 66.56 -4.57
C ARG A 784 -5.37 66.57 -3.18
N ASP A 785 -4.17 66.02 -3.04
CA ASP A 785 -3.53 65.84 -1.73
C ASP A 785 -2.27 66.70 -1.48
N LEU A 786 -1.53 67.10 -2.51
CA LEU A 786 -0.30 67.91 -2.33
C LEU A 786 -0.54 69.43 -2.35
N VAL A 787 -1.68 69.90 -2.88
CA VAL A 787 -1.98 71.34 -3.03
C VAL A 787 -3.11 71.82 -2.08
N GLY A 788 -3.85 70.90 -1.44
CA GLY A 788 -5.08 71.20 -0.70
C GLY A 788 -5.06 71.08 0.84
N ARG A 789 -3.93 70.79 1.50
CA ARG A 789 -3.82 70.73 2.98
C ARG A 789 -2.66 71.54 3.57
#